data_AF-A0A935KMX4-F1
#
_entry.id   AF-A0A935KMX4-F1
#
_cell.length_a   1.000
_cell.length_b   1.000
_cell.length_c   1.000
_cell.angle_alpha   90.00
_cell.angle_beta   90.00
_cell.angle_gamma   90.00
#
_symmetry.space_group_name_H-M   'P 1'
#
loop_
_entity.id
_entity.type
_entity.pdbx_description
1 polymer ?
#
loop_
_entity_poly.entity_id
_entity_poly.type
_entity_poly.pdbx_seq_one_letter_code
_entity_poly.pdbx_strand_id
1 'polypeptide(L)'
;MLIPLREATQERCGGKAAGLRTLLDAGLPVPEGYCLDTGAYRAALPAALPDPTTPLRAVAAACGDLDTALARWEPSSALRDALARACAELGAPLALRSSASCEDQAGHSAAGLFVTTLEVRALPALIVAVRASWASLWQPAAWAALRAWGRSPHDEAMAVVLQRQVRARHSGFAASHDPEQPSRLRIEATCGPPLALAQGTAVPSVLLLPRAGPARAATSGPAPLLAPRILEALRAALLRSEQALGAAVEVEWVDDGERLWVVQARRAPPLRPAGHEDARWGAGAAEGGDWRWDREHNPEPLSAAHASLVTWLDRQLDGPPRLAVREGYLFAAVAERADPDPTASTAAVEDGAFTAALAGLAAPSPQPATTTREGPEGSRAAALSGLERALTDFKAFYLRYQGAPVALRRRAQAALEQGLAACGVAAPAERATALSLGAAHQAWLHSAALWRLARAAREDPTLQGWLADDAATAVPPAVDAYLRDHGVLAARWDVAEPTFAESSAEGQRWLRARLLAAPDDDPLVLVAAQRARADAALSELLQGLPTAARRRLEQQVASARQARASAEDDDWYFARALWPLRAAWLQAGAALVTCGALATAAQVFELPLERLLTALADETPPPTLRAEAEAGAALRKARGRLRPPLAIHGGRCHWGVPSACDHALRGIGCGGTGQGPVRVLRDPAALLTQDLRGLVLVCPTLTPALAPVLAQLSGLVTDHGGRLSHAALLAREQGLPAVVGTGSATPSRYARASGSGSMACVAWACRWSDRPSPPRPRASCYSARRCPGRAAGGAGTDGMSSTTPSSRTERSGLLLINLGTPDSTAVRDVRRYLREFLSDPRVIDRPAWQRWLILNLFILPRRPRHSAAAYAKIWTAEGSPLLVHSRALAQQVQARVGPHVSVALAMRYGQPSIASALSRLRAAGADRIVVFPLYPQYSAAATGSSLEAVLLQAAAQWNTPCLHVVPAFYAHPAFIAAFAASVRGVLDTVRPQRVIFSYHGLPERHCHKSDRSGQHCLRHEDCCATLGDSNRHCYRAQCFATTRALGDALGLVEHERVICFQSRLGREPWIRPYTDQVLAELPRQGIERVVVLTPAFVADCLETLEEIGLRGAEAFRAAGGRELVLAPCPNASAAWADAVVAIAREHCGWL
;
A
#
# COMPACT_ATOMS: atom_id res chain seq x y z
N MET A 1 -14.32 1.99 -42.18
CA MET A 1 -13.85 1.27 -40.98
C MET A 1 -12.38 1.60 -40.69
N LEU A 2 -11.44 1.44 -41.62
CA LEU A 2 -10.07 1.93 -41.43
C LEU A 2 -9.91 3.32 -42.09
N ILE A 3 -9.39 4.30 -41.35
CA ILE A 3 -9.28 5.71 -41.78
C ILE A 3 -7.83 6.16 -41.53
N PRO A 4 -7.19 6.92 -42.42
CA PRO A 4 -5.90 7.55 -42.12
C PRO A 4 -5.98 8.42 -40.86
N LEU A 5 -4.93 8.46 -40.03
CA LEU A 5 -4.92 9.31 -38.83
C LEU A 5 -5.10 10.80 -39.17
N ARG A 6 -4.70 11.20 -40.39
CA ARG A 6 -4.94 12.52 -40.99
C ARG A 6 -6.40 12.79 -41.35
N GLU A 7 -7.33 11.88 -41.15
CA GLU A 7 -8.75 12.10 -41.40
C GLU A 7 -9.58 11.77 -40.14
N ALA A 8 -8.92 11.57 -39.00
CA ALA A 8 -9.56 11.20 -37.75
C ALA A 8 -10.37 12.38 -37.16
N THR A 9 -11.63 12.10 -36.81
CA THR A 9 -12.53 13.03 -36.11
C THR A 9 -12.92 12.49 -34.74
N GLN A 10 -13.29 13.37 -33.80
CA GLN A 10 -13.73 12.97 -32.45
C GLN A 10 -14.87 11.95 -32.49
N GLU A 11 -15.86 12.18 -33.36
CA GLU A 11 -17.08 11.36 -33.46
C GLU A 11 -16.79 9.95 -34.00
N ARG A 12 -15.87 9.85 -34.98
CA ARG A 12 -15.56 8.58 -35.65
C ARG A 12 -14.41 7.83 -35.01
N CYS A 13 -13.46 8.53 -34.39
CA CYS A 13 -12.17 7.98 -33.98
C CYS A 13 -11.83 8.24 -32.49
N GLY A 14 -12.70 8.89 -31.73
CA GLY A 14 -12.50 9.17 -30.30
C GLY A 14 -11.49 10.29 -30.00
N GLY A 15 -11.31 10.57 -28.70
CA GLY A 15 -10.51 11.68 -28.17
C GLY A 15 -9.05 11.71 -28.62
N LYS A 16 -8.39 10.57 -28.48
CA LYS A 16 -6.95 10.47 -28.69
C LYS A 16 -6.58 10.63 -30.16
N ALA A 17 -7.33 9.98 -31.04
CA ALA A 17 -7.10 10.07 -32.49
C ALA A 17 -7.32 11.50 -33.01
N ALA A 18 -8.39 12.17 -32.55
CA ALA A 18 -8.67 13.56 -32.89
C ALA A 18 -7.61 14.52 -32.35
N GLY A 19 -7.13 14.28 -31.12
CA GLY A 19 -6.00 15.01 -30.54
C GLY A 19 -4.74 14.89 -31.41
N LEU A 20 -4.36 13.68 -31.80
CA LEU A 20 -3.21 13.41 -32.67
C LEU A 20 -3.33 14.06 -34.05
N ARG A 21 -4.53 14.07 -34.65
CA ARG A 21 -4.81 14.79 -35.90
C ARG A 21 -4.55 16.30 -35.74
N THR A 22 -5.06 16.91 -34.67
CA THR A 22 -4.84 18.34 -34.39
C THR A 22 -3.34 18.67 -34.27
N LEU A 23 -2.54 17.78 -33.67
CA LEU A 23 -1.09 17.97 -33.60
C LEU A 23 -0.41 17.83 -34.96
N LEU A 24 -0.82 16.86 -35.78
CA LEU A 24 -0.31 16.69 -37.15
C LEU A 24 -0.55 17.94 -38.00
N ASP A 25 -1.74 18.53 -37.90
CA ASP A 25 -2.12 19.74 -38.63
C ASP A 25 -1.34 20.98 -38.15
N ALA A 26 -0.94 20.99 -36.87
CA ALA A 26 -0.04 21.99 -36.30
C ALA A 26 1.46 21.76 -36.63
N GLY A 27 1.78 20.76 -37.47
CA GLY A 27 3.13 20.45 -37.90
C GLY A 27 4.02 19.81 -36.83
N LEU A 28 3.43 19.17 -35.81
CA LEU A 28 4.18 18.44 -34.78
C LEU A 28 4.62 17.06 -35.30
N PRO A 29 5.76 16.52 -34.81
CA PRO A 29 6.28 15.23 -35.23
C PRO A 29 5.49 14.09 -34.59
N VAL A 30 4.36 13.72 -35.18
CA VAL A 30 3.52 12.61 -34.74
C VAL A 30 3.75 11.40 -35.67
N PRO A 31 3.89 10.17 -35.14
CA PRO A 31 4.03 8.99 -35.98
C PRO A 31 2.81 8.78 -36.88
N GLU A 32 3.05 8.43 -38.14
CA GLU A 32 2.00 8.06 -39.08
C GLU A 32 1.21 6.84 -38.58
N GLY A 33 -0.05 6.79 -38.97
CA GLY A 33 -0.97 5.78 -38.48
C GLY A 33 -2.33 5.79 -39.17
N TYR A 34 -3.11 4.80 -38.80
CA TYR A 34 -4.50 4.62 -39.18
C TYR A 34 -5.36 4.51 -37.91
N CYS A 35 -6.66 4.76 -38.04
CA CYS A 35 -7.63 4.53 -36.99
C CYS A 35 -8.71 3.56 -37.48
N LEU A 36 -8.92 2.48 -36.72
CA LEU A 36 -10.09 1.65 -36.84
C LEU A 36 -11.24 2.37 -36.12
N ASP A 37 -12.22 2.83 -36.89
CA ASP A 37 -13.29 3.71 -36.43
C ASP A 37 -14.26 3.03 -35.44
N THR A 38 -15.04 3.85 -34.74
CA THR A 38 -16.05 3.41 -33.78
C THR A 38 -17.16 2.56 -34.43
N GLY A 39 -17.33 2.63 -35.75
CA GLY A 39 -18.27 1.81 -36.50
C GLY A 39 -17.90 0.32 -36.47
N ALA A 40 -16.60 0.01 -36.59
CA ALA A 40 -16.11 -1.35 -36.46
C ALA A 40 -16.38 -1.95 -35.06
N TYR A 41 -16.20 -1.15 -34.01
CA TYR A 41 -16.53 -1.55 -32.63
C TYR A 41 -18.02 -1.84 -32.46
N ARG A 42 -18.89 -0.92 -32.89
CA ARG A 42 -20.35 -1.11 -32.77
C ARG A 42 -20.83 -2.35 -33.52
N ALA A 43 -20.26 -2.63 -34.69
CA ALA A 43 -20.58 -3.83 -35.45
C ALA A 43 -20.10 -5.14 -34.80
N ALA A 44 -19.13 -5.07 -33.86
CA ALA A 44 -18.61 -6.22 -33.13
C ALA A 44 -19.38 -6.54 -31.84
N LEU A 45 -20.23 -5.61 -31.36
CA LEU A 45 -21.01 -5.82 -30.15
C LEU A 45 -22.20 -6.78 -30.41
N PRO A 46 -22.55 -7.66 -29.45
CA PRO A 46 -23.75 -8.47 -29.51
C PRO A 46 -25.01 -7.59 -29.34
N ALA A 47 -26.16 -8.11 -29.80
CA ALA A 47 -27.44 -7.41 -29.69
C ALA A 47 -27.91 -7.22 -28.23
N ALA A 48 -27.54 -8.14 -27.33
CA ALA A 48 -27.83 -8.05 -25.91
C ALA A 48 -26.58 -7.57 -25.16
N LEU A 49 -26.71 -6.44 -24.47
CA LEU A 49 -25.66 -5.85 -23.64
C LEU A 49 -26.01 -5.97 -22.14
N PRO A 50 -25.01 -6.06 -21.24
CA PRO A 50 -25.25 -6.10 -19.79
C PRO A 50 -26.03 -4.88 -19.27
N ASP A 51 -26.79 -5.01 -18.19
CA ASP A 51 -27.56 -3.89 -17.62
C ASP A 51 -26.60 -2.81 -17.03
N PRO A 52 -26.71 -1.53 -17.43
CA PRO A 52 -25.85 -0.45 -16.93
C PRO A 52 -25.96 -0.18 -15.43
N THR A 53 -26.99 -0.72 -14.74
CA THR A 53 -27.19 -0.64 -13.29
C THR A 53 -26.55 -1.79 -12.50
N THR A 54 -25.97 -2.79 -13.17
CA THR A 54 -25.37 -3.99 -12.56
C THR A 54 -24.37 -3.64 -11.44
N PRO A 55 -24.45 -4.20 -10.22
CA PRO A 55 -23.50 -3.90 -9.15
C PRO A 55 -22.05 -4.15 -9.59
N LEU A 56 -21.09 -3.29 -9.22
CA LEU A 56 -19.69 -3.37 -9.70
C LEU A 56 -19.05 -4.76 -9.49
N ARG A 57 -19.41 -5.44 -8.39
CA ARG A 57 -18.97 -6.81 -8.06
C ARG A 57 -19.45 -7.88 -9.04
N ALA A 58 -20.55 -7.62 -9.75
CA ALA A 58 -21.19 -8.54 -10.68
C ALA A 58 -20.90 -8.20 -12.16
N VAL A 59 -20.25 -7.07 -12.44
CA VAL A 59 -19.95 -6.61 -13.81
C VAL A 59 -19.13 -7.64 -14.58
N ALA A 60 -18.10 -8.23 -13.96
CA ALA A 60 -17.26 -9.23 -14.61
C ALA A 60 -18.06 -10.49 -15.03
N ALA A 61 -19.01 -10.92 -14.20
CA ALA A 61 -19.88 -12.05 -14.54
C ALA A 61 -20.90 -11.66 -15.62
N ALA A 62 -21.50 -10.47 -15.53
CA ALA A 62 -22.49 -9.98 -16.48
C ALA A 62 -21.90 -9.73 -17.88
N CYS A 63 -20.61 -9.41 -17.98
CA CYS A 63 -19.91 -9.20 -19.24
C CYS A 63 -19.35 -10.48 -19.88
N GLY A 64 -19.54 -11.67 -19.28
CA GLY A 64 -18.95 -12.92 -19.78
C GLY A 64 -19.33 -13.28 -21.22
N ASP A 65 -20.60 -13.08 -21.60
CA ASP A 65 -21.09 -13.32 -22.97
C ASP A 65 -20.53 -12.29 -23.96
N LEU A 66 -20.36 -11.05 -23.51
CA LEU A 66 -19.79 -9.96 -24.31
C LEU A 66 -18.30 -10.19 -24.57
N ASP A 67 -17.54 -10.57 -23.54
CA ASP A 67 -16.12 -10.93 -23.67
C ASP A 67 -15.95 -12.10 -24.64
N THR A 68 -16.86 -13.08 -24.60
CA THR A 68 -16.88 -14.20 -25.53
C THR A 68 -17.18 -13.75 -26.97
N ALA A 69 -18.15 -12.85 -27.16
CA ALA A 69 -18.48 -12.31 -28.48
C ALA A 69 -17.30 -11.52 -29.08
N LEU A 70 -16.69 -10.63 -28.30
CA LEU A 70 -15.51 -9.85 -28.72
C LEU A 70 -14.30 -10.75 -28.98
N ALA A 71 -14.09 -11.80 -28.17
CA ALA A 71 -13.01 -12.76 -28.38
C ALA A 71 -13.12 -13.53 -29.70
N ARG A 72 -14.36 -13.74 -30.20
CA ARG A 72 -14.66 -14.45 -31.45
C ARG A 72 -14.74 -13.53 -32.68
N TRP A 73 -14.72 -12.21 -32.50
CA TRP A 73 -14.85 -11.27 -33.61
C TRP A 73 -13.72 -11.43 -34.64
N GLU A 74 -14.03 -11.68 -35.90
CA GLU A 74 -13.07 -11.70 -37.01
C GLU A 74 -13.38 -10.57 -38.01
N PRO A 75 -12.36 -9.85 -38.53
CA PRO A 75 -12.59 -8.84 -39.55
C PRO A 75 -13.06 -9.49 -40.85
N SER A 76 -13.95 -8.79 -41.56
CA SER A 76 -14.35 -9.15 -42.94
C SER A 76 -13.13 -9.19 -43.85
N SER A 77 -13.22 -9.93 -44.98
CA SER A 77 -12.12 -10.02 -45.96
C SER A 77 -11.61 -8.64 -46.38
N ALA A 78 -12.52 -7.72 -46.72
CA ALA A 78 -12.17 -6.35 -47.09
C ALA A 78 -11.43 -5.58 -45.98
N LEU A 79 -11.87 -5.70 -44.72
CA LEU A 79 -11.20 -5.04 -43.59
C LEU A 79 -9.86 -5.70 -43.25
N ARG A 80 -9.78 -7.03 -43.35
CA ARG A 80 -8.54 -7.79 -43.15
C ARG A 80 -7.48 -7.37 -44.16
N ASP A 81 -7.84 -7.24 -45.43
CA ASP A 81 -6.93 -6.79 -46.48
C ASP A 81 -6.48 -5.34 -46.29
N ALA A 82 -7.39 -4.47 -45.84
CA ALA A 82 -7.05 -3.09 -45.50
C ALA A 82 -6.08 -3.00 -44.32
N LEU A 83 -6.30 -3.78 -43.25
CA LEU A 83 -5.40 -3.88 -42.11
C LEU A 83 -4.03 -4.46 -42.51
N ALA A 84 -4.00 -5.46 -43.38
CA ALA A 84 -2.77 -6.03 -43.91
C ALA A 84 -1.93 -5.01 -44.69
N ARG A 85 -2.58 -4.23 -45.58
CA ARG A 85 -1.92 -3.12 -46.31
C ARG A 85 -1.38 -2.06 -45.36
N ALA A 86 -2.20 -1.62 -44.39
CA ALA A 86 -1.76 -0.65 -43.39
C ALA A 86 -0.57 -1.16 -42.56
N CYS A 87 -0.53 -2.44 -42.21
CA CYS A 87 0.63 -3.04 -41.53
C CYS A 87 1.90 -3.03 -42.38
N ALA A 88 1.76 -3.31 -43.68
CA ALA A 88 2.88 -3.29 -44.62
C ALA A 88 3.43 -1.87 -44.81
N GLU A 89 2.55 -0.87 -44.91
CA GLU A 89 2.92 0.54 -45.07
C GLU A 89 3.58 1.12 -43.80
N LEU A 90 3.03 0.86 -42.62
CA LEU A 90 3.54 1.40 -41.36
C LEU A 90 4.85 0.72 -40.92
N GLY A 91 5.04 -0.54 -41.29
CA GLY A 91 6.19 -1.37 -40.88
C GLY A 91 6.12 -1.83 -39.42
N ALA A 92 6.59 -3.05 -39.15
CA ALA A 92 6.62 -3.61 -37.79
C ALA A 92 7.87 -3.15 -37.01
N PRO A 93 7.77 -2.97 -35.66
CA PRO A 93 6.59 -3.17 -34.82
C PRO A 93 5.59 -1.98 -34.84
N LEU A 94 4.33 -2.29 -34.53
CA LEU A 94 3.22 -1.33 -34.42
C LEU A 94 2.79 -1.11 -32.97
N ALA A 95 2.29 0.09 -32.69
CA ALA A 95 1.66 0.47 -31.42
C ALA A 95 0.15 0.65 -31.62
N LEU A 96 -0.65 -0.07 -30.82
CA LEU A 96 -2.11 0.01 -30.81
C LEU A 96 -2.60 0.73 -29.55
N ARG A 97 -3.28 1.85 -29.74
CA ARG A 97 -3.79 2.70 -28.65
C ARG A 97 -5.31 2.74 -28.70
N SER A 98 -5.96 2.47 -27.58
CA SER A 98 -7.40 2.72 -27.41
C SER A 98 -7.69 4.22 -27.55
N SER A 99 -8.84 4.54 -28.15
CA SER A 99 -9.34 5.91 -28.30
C SER A 99 -10.86 5.90 -28.11
N ALA A 100 -11.30 5.95 -26.86
CA ALA A 100 -12.73 6.00 -26.55
C ALA A 100 -13.35 7.38 -26.83
N SER A 101 -14.66 7.44 -27.06
CA SER A 101 -15.42 8.69 -27.22
C SER A 101 -15.34 9.62 -25.99
N CYS A 102 -15.23 9.03 -24.79
CA CYS A 102 -15.06 9.75 -23.52
C CYS A 102 -13.63 10.18 -23.21
N GLU A 103 -12.61 9.65 -23.92
CA GLU A 103 -11.22 10.05 -23.70
C GLU A 103 -11.03 11.53 -24.05
N ASP A 104 -10.16 12.21 -23.28
CA ASP A 104 -9.69 13.58 -23.49
C ASP A 104 -10.76 14.70 -23.47
N GLN A 105 -11.96 14.44 -22.91
CA GLN A 105 -12.96 15.49 -22.62
C GLN A 105 -12.60 16.28 -21.34
N ALA A 106 -12.90 17.58 -21.32
CA ALA A 106 -12.59 18.45 -20.19
C ALA A 106 -13.25 17.96 -18.88
N GLY A 107 -12.44 17.72 -17.85
CA GLY A 107 -12.90 17.36 -16.50
C GLY A 107 -12.85 15.87 -16.12
N HIS A 108 -12.51 14.97 -17.04
CA HIS A 108 -12.45 13.52 -16.79
C HIS A 108 -11.11 12.93 -17.27
N SER A 109 -10.50 12.04 -16.48
CA SER A 109 -9.22 11.42 -16.84
C SER A 109 -9.37 9.90 -16.96
N ALA A 110 -9.25 9.39 -18.19
CA ALA A 110 -9.23 7.96 -18.49
C ALA A 110 -7.80 7.36 -18.45
N ALA A 111 -6.87 8.00 -17.75
CA ALA A 111 -5.48 7.56 -17.67
C ALA A 111 -5.38 6.15 -17.07
N GLY A 112 -4.81 5.21 -17.82
CA GLY A 112 -4.67 3.81 -17.39
C GLY A 112 -5.98 3.02 -17.33
N LEU A 113 -7.07 3.56 -17.86
CA LEU A 113 -8.39 2.93 -17.83
C LEU A 113 -8.57 1.88 -18.93
N PHE A 114 -8.01 2.16 -20.12
CA PHE A 114 -8.18 1.35 -21.33
C PHE A 114 -6.85 0.77 -21.81
N VAL A 115 -6.93 -0.35 -22.54
CA VAL A 115 -5.76 -1.15 -22.94
C VAL A 115 -5.03 -0.53 -24.14
N THR A 116 -3.71 -0.37 -23.98
CA THR A 116 -2.76 -0.02 -25.06
C THR A 116 -1.77 -1.17 -25.23
N THR A 117 -1.54 -1.60 -26.47
CA THR A 117 -0.64 -2.73 -26.81
C THR A 117 0.52 -2.24 -27.66
N LEU A 118 1.75 -2.56 -27.27
CA LEU A 118 2.97 -2.26 -28.02
C LEU A 118 3.56 -3.57 -28.60
N GLU A 119 4.55 -3.46 -29.48
CA GLU A 119 5.30 -4.56 -30.10
C GLU A 119 4.44 -5.49 -30.97
N VAL A 120 3.41 -4.94 -31.64
CA VAL A 120 2.55 -5.73 -32.53
C VAL A 120 3.26 -5.94 -33.87
N ARG A 121 3.62 -7.19 -34.18
CA ARG A 121 4.46 -7.54 -35.35
C ARG A 121 3.75 -8.24 -36.49
N ALA A 122 2.52 -8.74 -36.27
CA ALA A 122 1.80 -9.52 -37.26
C ALA A 122 0.28 -9.28 -37.18
N LEU A 123 -0.41 -9.51 -38.29
CA LEU A 123 -1.86 -9.31 -38.40
C LEU A 123 -2.69 -10.12 -37.38
N PRO A 124 -2.36 -11.39 -37.05
CA PRO A 124 -3.09 -12.09 -35.99
C PRO A 124 -2.94 -11.41 -34.62
N ALA A 125 -1.73 -10.94 -34.28
CA ALA A 125 -1.48 -10.21 -33.04
C ALA A 125 -2.21 -8.86 -33.01
N LEU A 126 -2.33 -8.20 -34.17
CA LEU A 126 -3.12 -6.99 -34.34
C LEU A 126 -4.59 -7.20 -34.00
N ILE A 127 -5.20 -8.27 -34.54
CA ILE A 127 -6.61 -8.60 -34.28
C ILE A 127 -6.82 -8.87 -32.78
N VAL A 128 -5.93 -9.61 -32.14
CA VAL A 128 -5.98 -9.85 -30.68
C VAL A 128 -5.91 -8.54 -29.89
N ALA A 129 -5.00 -7.64 -30.28
CA ALA A 129 -4.86 -6.34 -29.62
C ALA A 129 -6.11 -5.44 -29.79
N VAL A 130 -6.75 -5.45 -30.97
CA VAL A 130 -8.03 -4.76 -31.20
C VAL A 130 -9.12 -5.29 -30.27
N ARG A 131 -9.27 -6.63 -30.18
CA ARG A 131 -10.24 -7.27 -29.28
C ARG A 131 -10.01 -6.87 -27.82
N ALA A 132 -8.74 -6.85 -27.38
CA ALA A 132 -8.38 -6.44 -26.02
C ALA A 132 -8.70 -4.96 -25.73
N SER A 133 -8.46 -4.05 -26.68
CA SER A 133 -8.84 -2.64 -26.54
C SER A 133 -10.36 -2.46 -26.41
N TRP A 134 -11.16 -3.20 -27.18
CA TRP A 134 -12.63 -3.16 -27.09
C TRP A 134 -13.16 -3.74 -25.77
N ALA A 135 -12.64 -4.90 -25.34
CA ALA A 135 -13.02 -5.52 -24.07
C ALA A 135 -12.69 -4.63 -22.86
N SER A 136 -11.66 -3.78 -22.97
CA SER A 136 -11.24 -2.90 -21.87
C SER A 136 -12.31 -1.88 -21.42
N LEU A 137 -13.23 -1.49 -22.32
CA LEU A 137 -14.35 -0.60 -21.97
C LEU A 137 -15.38 -1.25 -21.04
N TRP A 138 -15.42 -2.58 -21.02
CA TRP A 138 -16.39 -3.39 -20.28
C TRP A 138 -15.83 -3.99 -18.98
N GLN A 139 -14.59 -3.63 -18.63
CA GLN A 139 -13.98 -4.08 -17.38
C GLN A 139 -14.55 -3.32 -16.17
N PRO A 140 -14.58 -3.95 -14.96
CA PRO A 140 -15.12 -3.31 -13.75
C PRO A 140 -14.51 -1.94 -13.43
N ALA A 141 -13.22 -1.74 -13.71
CA ALA A 141 -12.53 -0.46 -13.52
C ALA A 141 -13.07 0.65 -14.44
N ALA A 142 -13.32 0.34 -15.72
CA ALA A 142 -13.91 1.26 -16.69
C ALA A 142 -15.34 1.66 -16.29
N TRP A 143 -16.17 0.68 -15.90
CA TRP A 143 -17.53 0.92 -15.42
C TRP A 143 -17.57 1.78 -14.16
N ALA A 144 -16.68 1.53 -13.20
CA ALA A 144 -16.59 2.33 -11.98
C ALA A 144 -16.24 3.80 -12.30
N ALA A 145 -15.29 4.03 -13.22
CA ALA A 145 -14.91 5.37 -13.64
C ALA A 145 -16.06 6.09 -14.38
N LEU A 146 -16.71 5.42 -15.34
CA LEU A 146 -17.83 5.99 -16.09
C LEU A 146 -19.01 6.37 -15.18
N ARG A 147 -19.35 5.51 -14.22
CA ARG A 147 -20.40 5.83 -13.21
C ARG A 147 -20.05 7.03 -12.36
N ALA A 148 -18.79 7.16 -11.94
CA ALA A 148 -18.33 8.32 -11.19
C ALA A 148 -18.45 9.62 -12.01
N TRP A 149 -18.39 9.52 -13.34
CA TRP A 149 -18.59 10.63 -14.28
C TRP A 149 -20.07 10.83 -14.68
N GLY A 150 -20.99 10.02 -14.15
CA GLY A 150 -22.40 10.06 -14.51
C GLY A 150 -22.69 9.56 -15.93
N ARG A 151 -21.86 8.65 -16.46
CA ARG A 151 -21.94 8.10 -17.81
C ARG A 151 -22.18 6.59 -17.80
N SER A 152 -22.69 6.09 -18.92
CA SER A 152 -22.89 4.67 -19.16
C SER A 152 -21.92 4.15 -20.24
N PRO A 153 -21.38 2.94 -20.10
CA PRO A 153 -20.57 2.30 -21.16
C PRO A 153 -21.35 2.08 -22.47
N HIS A 154 -22.69 2.09 -22.42
CA HIS A 154 -23.55 1.95 -23.60
C HIS A 154 -23.52 3.19 -24.51
N ASP A 155 -23.25 4.35 -23.92
CA ASP A 155 -23.21 5.62 -24.65
C ASP A 155 -21.82 5.89 -25.26
N GLU A 156 -20.85 5.03 -24.95
CA GLU A 156 -19.45 5.19 -25.34
C GLU A 156 -19.08 4.22 -26.46
N ALA A 157 -18.14 4.64 -27.30
CA ALA A 157 -17.61 3.80 -28.37
C ALA A 157 -16.08 3.82 -28.37
N MET A 158 -15.47 2.71 -28.75
CA MET A 158 -14.02 2.52 -28.72
C MET A 158 -13.45 2.43 -30.13
N ALA A 159 -12.73 3.47 -30.56
CA ALA A 159 -11.86 3.37 -31.73
C ALA A 159 -10.48 2.84 -31.33
N VAL A 160 -9.71 2.35 -32.31
CA VAL A 160 -8.34 1.87 -32.08
C VAL A 160 -7.40 2.58 -33.04
N VAL A 161 -6.36 3.22 -32.51
CA VAL A 161 -5.32 3.91 -33.28
C VAL A 161 -4.17 2.93 -33.51
N LEU A 162 -3.79 2.73 -34.76
CA LEU A 162 -2.67 1.92 -35.21
C LEU A 162 -1.56 2.86 -35.69
N GLN A 163 -0.43 2.88 -35.00
CA GLN A 163 0.72 3.72 -35.37
C GLN A 163 1.99 2.89 -35.56
N ARG A 164 2.89 3.38 -36.40
CA ARG A 164 4.27 2.90 -36.41
C ARG A 164 4.88 3.08 -35.03
N GLN A 165 5.43 2.02 -34.44
CA GLN A 165 6.05 2.14 -33.12
C GLN A 165 7.45 2.77 -33.26
N VAL A 166 7.66 3.87 -32.55
CA VAL A 166 8.96 4.53 -32.47
C VAL A 166 9.82 3.80 -31.42
N ARG A 167 11.06 3.45 -31.79
CA ARG A 167 12.02 2.82 -30.87
C ARG A 167 12.57 3.89 -29.92
N ALA A 168 12.14 3.85 -28.66
CA ALA A 168 12.52 4.83 -27.66
C ALA A 168 13.96 4.63 -27.15
N ARG A 169 14.83 5.63 -27.33
CA ARG A 169 16.05 5.79 -26.54
C ARG A 169 15.73 6.44 -25.21
N HIS A 170 15.01 7.56 -25.28
CA HIS A 170 14.40 8.23 -24.13
C HIS A 170 12.92 8.41 -24.37
N SER A 171 12.12 8.45 -23.32
CA SER A 171 10.69 8.76 -23.41
C SER A 171 10.17 9.35 -22.12
N GLY A 172 8.96 9.86 -22.16
CA GLY A 172 8.22 10.14 -20.95
C GLY A 172 7.04 11.07 -21.17
N PHE A 173 6.71 11.80 -20.12
CA PHE A 173 5.58 12.72 -20.10
C PHE A 173 6.09 14.14 -19.95
N ALA A 174 5.40 15.10 -20.56
CA ALA A 174 5.70 16.51 -20.36
C ALA A 174 4.40 17.29 -20.25
N ALA A 175 4.35 18.25 -19.33
CA ALA A 175 3.19 19.10 -19.10
C ALA A 175 3.55 20.55 -19.39
N SER A 176 2.62 21.26 -20.02
CA SER A 176 2.81 22.67 -20.36
C SER A 176 2.68 23.61 -19.15
N HIS A 177 2.43 23.05 -17.96
CA HIS A 177 2.58 23.72 -16.68
C HIS A 177 3.03 22.73 -15.60
N ASP A 178 3.65 23.22 -14.52
CA ASP A 178 3.88 22.46 -13.30
C ASP A 178 2.80 22.78 -12.25
N PRO A 179 2.26 21.78 -11.54
CA PRO A 179 1.24 22.02 -10.50
C PRO A 179 1.69 22.89 -9.34
N GLU A 180 2.98 22.87 -9.00
CA GLU A 180 3.57 23.65 -7.90
C GLU A 180 4.09 25.00 -8.38
N GLN A 181 4.57 25.05 -9.62
CA GLN A 181 5.06 26.25 -10.30
C GLN A 181 4.36 26.44 -11.66
N PRO A 182 3.11 26.96 -11.67
CA PRO A 182 2.30 27.17 -12.88
C PRO A 182 2.99 27.86 -14.06
N SER A 183 4.01 28.67 -13.80
CA SER A 183 4.79 29.42 -14.80
C SER A 183 5.92 28.61 -15.47
N ARG A 184 6.13 27.35 -15.06
CA ARG A 184 7.17 26.44 -15.57
C ARG A 184 6.55 25.28 -16.33
N LEU A 185 7.26 24.75 -17.32
CA LEU A 185 6.96 23.48 -17.97
C LEU A 185 7.57 22.34 -17.14
N ARG A 186 6.87 21.21 -17.05
CA ARG A 186 7.35 20.01 -16.35
C ARG A 186 7.68 18.93 -17.36
N ILE A 187 8.85 18.32 -17.27
CA ILE A 187 9.27 17.19 -18.10
C ILE A 187 9.65 16.03 -17.19
N GLU A 188 9.06 14.88 -17.43
CA GLU A 188 9.40 13.61 -16.80
C GLU A 188 10.01 12.69 -17.86
N ALA A 189 11.24 12.22 -17.62
CA ALA A 189 12.02 11.49 -18.61
C ALA A 189 12.57 10.17 -18.03
N THR A 190 12.56 9.11 -18.84
CA THR A 190 13.20 7.82 -18.56
C THR A 190 13.98 7.32 -19.78
N CYS A 191 14.86 6.34 -19.56
CA CYS A 191 15.43 5.53 -20.63
C CYS A 191 14.45 4.40 -21.02
N GLY A 192 14.34 4.10 -22.32
CA GLY A 192 13.45 3.04 -22.82
C GLY A 192 12.00 3.49 -23.02
N PRO A 193 11.03 2.55 -23.13
CA PRO A 193 9.67 2.85 -23.57
C PRO A 193 8.79 3.55 -22.49
N PRO A 194 7.80 4.37 -22.90
CA PRO A 194 6.95 5.13 -21.99
C PRO A 194 6.13 4.27 -21.03
N LEU A 195 5.85 3.02 -21.41
CA LEU A 195 5.03 2.08 -20.65
C LEU A 195 5.59 1.83 -19.24
N ALA A 196 6.92 1.88 -19.06
CA ALA A 196 7.55 1.70 -17.76
C ALA A 196 7.23 2.83 -16.77
N LEU A 197 7.01 4.06 -17.27
CA LEU A 197 6.55 5.18 -16.44
C LEU A 197 5.07 5.08 -16.12
N ALA A 198 4.25 4.72 -17.10
CA ALA A 198 2.80 4.54 -16.90
C ALA A 198 2.48 3.42 -15.89
N GLN A 199 3.30 2.36 -15.86
CA GLN A 199 3.17 1.24 -14.92
C GLN A 199 3.89 1.46 -13.57
N GLY A 200 4.61 2.58 -13.41
CA GLY A 200 5.35 2.89 -12.19
C GLY A 200 6.55 1.99 -11.91
N THR A 201 7.07 1.29 -12.93
CA THR A 201 8.23 0.39 -12.81
C THR A 201 9.56 1.10 -13.06
N ALA A 202 9.53 2.34 -13.57
CA ALA A 202 10.69 3.21 -13.73
C ALA A 202 10.55 4.51 -12.91
N VAL A 203 11.68 5.02 -12.39
CA VAL A 203 11.75 6.32 -11.70
C VAL A 203 12.14 7.39 -12.74
N PRO A 204 11.25 8.36 -13.06
CA PRO A 204 11.59 9.40 -14.01
C PRO A 204 12.56 10.43 -13.42
N SER A 205 13.40 11.00 -14.27
CA SER A 205 14.03 12.30 -14.01
C SER A 205 13.02 13.41 -14.25
N VAL A 206 12.79 14.25 -13.25
CA VAL A 206 11.88 15.42 -13.35
C VAL A 206 12.70 16.67 -13.61
N LEU A 207 12.34 17.42 -14.65
CA LEU A 207 12.99 18.65 -15.08
C LEU A 207 11.95 19.78 -15.18
N LEU A 208 12.25 20.92 -14.58
CA LEU A 208 11.45 22.13 -14.73
C LEU A 208 12.13 23.09 -15.71
N LEU A 209 11.41 23.47 -16.76
CA LEU A 209 11.89 24.42 -17.77
C LEU A 209 11.10 25.73 -17.71
N PRO A 210 11.74 26.89 -17.93
CA PRO A 210 11.02 28.12 -18.16
C PRO A 210 10.25 28.09 -19.49
N ARG A 211 9.09 28.75 -19.54
CA ARG A 211 8.32 28.92 -20.77
C ARG A 211 9.06 29.74 -21.83
N ALA A 212 9.96 30.65 -21.44
CA ALA A 212 10.79 31.49 -22.31
C ALA A 212 12.25 31.59 -21.81
N GLY A 213 13.21 31.91 -22.69
CA GLY A 213 14.65 31.98 -22.35
C GLY A 213 15.41 30.67 -22.56
N PRO A 214 16.72 30.59 -22.21
CA PRO A 214 17.53 29.40 -22.44
C PRO A 214 17.02 28.20 -21.61
N ALA A 215 16.93 27.02 -22.23
CA ALA A 215 16.52 25.76 -21.61
C ALA A 215 17.57 25.23 -20.61
N ARG A 216 17.82 25.98 -19.53
CA ARG A 216 18.56 25.50 -18.36
C ARG A 216 17.56 24.91 -17.37
N ALA A 217 17.60 23.60 -17.20
CA ALA A 217 16.78 22.91 -16.20
C ALA A 217 17.26 23.26 -14.79
N ALA A 218 16.33 23.55 -13.88
CA ALA A 218 16.61 23.47 -12.45
C ALA A 218 16.50 21.98 -12.08
N THR A 219 17.62 21.29 -11.88
CA THR A 219 17.63 19.88 -11.48
C THR A 219 17.57 19.75 -9.97
N SER A 220 16.63 18.97 -9.45
CA SER A 220 16.71 18.36 -8.12
C SER A 220 17.24 16.93 -8.28
N GLY A 221 18.53 16.76 -8.60
CA GLY A 221 19.11 15.42 -8.79
C GLY A 221 20.38 15.37 -9.64
N PRO A 222 20.92 14.16 -9.90
CA PRO A 222 22.13 13.97 -10.71
C PRO A 222 21.92 14.40 -12.18
N ALA A 223 23.01 14.46 -12.96
CA ALA A 223 23.11 15.15 -14.25
C ALA A 223 21.92 14.90 -15.21
N PRO A 224 21.50 15.92 -15.99
CA PRO A 224 20.31 15.82 -16.84
C PRO A 224 20.45 14.70 -17.88
N LEU A 225 19.50 13.76 -17.84
CA LEU A 225 19.41 12.58 -18.72
C LEU A 225 19.20 12.97 -20.20
N LEU A 226 18.67 14.18 -20.46
CA LEU A 226 18.35 14.68 -21.78
C LEU A 226 19.34 15.77 -22.23
N ALA A 227 19.78 15.68 -23.49
CA ALA A 227 20.59 16.71 -24.11
C ALA A 227 19.81 18.03 -24.27
N PRO A 228 20.47 19.22 -24.20
CA PRO A 228 19.81 20.52 -24.33
C PRO A 228 18.95 20.68 -25.60
N ARG A 229 19.40 20.08 -26.73
CA ARG A 229 18.63 20.06 -27.98
C ARG A 229 17.26 19.38 -27.82
N ILE A 230 17.17 18.30 -27.05
CA ILE A 230 15.92 17.57 -26.81
C ILE A 230 15.00 18.39 -25.90
N LEU A 231 15.54 19.05 -24.87
CA LEU A 231 14.78 19.93 -23.98
C LEU A 231 14.16 21.11 -24.75
N GLU A 232 14.91 21.67 -25.70
CA GLU A 232 14.42 22.73 -26.56
C GLU A 232 13.32 22.25 -27.51
N ALA A 233 13.51 21.07 -28.13
CA ALA A 233 12.50 20.44 -28.96
C ALA A 233 11.21 20.12 -28.18
N LEU A 234 11.33 19.63 -26.93
CA LEU A 234 10.21 19.34 -26.04
C LEU A 234 9.46 20.60 -25.64
N ARG A 235 10.17 21.68 -25.32
CA ARG A 235 9.58 22.99 -25.04
C ARG A 235 8.77 23.49 -26.23
N ALA A 236 9.37 23.48 -27.42
CA ALA A 236 8.69 23.90 -28.64
C ALA A 236 7.46 23.03 -28.93
N ALA A 237 7.57 21.70 -28.76
CA ALA A 237 6.47 20.78 -28.96
C ALA A 237 5.32 21.02 -27.98
N LEU A 238 5.61 21.22 -26.69
CA LEU A 238 4.63 21.53 -25.65
C LEU A 238 3.86 22.82 -25.93
N LEU A 239 4.58 23.92 -26.20
CA LEU A 239 3.96 25.22 -26.42
C LEU A 239 3.11 25.24 -27.71
N ARG A 240 3.56 24.58 -28.78
CA ARG A 240 2.76 24.40 -30.00
C ARG A 240 1.54 23.51 -29.76
N SER A 241 1.68 22.46 -28.95
CA SER A 241 0.57 21.57 -28.59
C SER A 241 -0.48 22.32 -27.75
N GLU A 242 -0.05 23.16 -26.80
CA GLU A 242 -0.91 24.06 -26.02
C GLU A 242 -1.68 25.02 -26.92
N GLN A 243 -0.99 25.63 -27.89
CA GLN A 243 -1.61 26.53 -28.86
C GLN A 243 -2.62 25.80 -29.77
N ALA A 244 -2.27 24.62 -30.28
CA ALA A 244 -3.12 23.85 -31.19
C ALA A 244 -4.39 23.31 -30.50
N LEU A 245 -4.28 22.89 -29.24
CA LEU A 245 -5.41 22.35 -28.47
C LEU A 245 -6.22 23.42 -27.71
N GLY A 246 -5.71 24.66 -27.67
CA GLY A 246 -6.38 25.82 -27.06
C GLY A 246 -6.47 25.77 -25.53
N ALA A 247 -5.66 24.94 -24.88
CA ALA A 247 -5.64 24.76 -23.43
C ALA A 247 -4.26 24.23 -23.01
N ALA A 248 -3.94 24.30 -21.71
CA ALA A 248 -2.76 23.62 -21.18
C ALA A 248 -2.79 22.13 -21.54
N VAL A 249 -1.63 21.53 -21.79
CA VAL A 249 -1.53 20.16 -22.31
C VAL A 249 -0.57 19.29 -21.51
N GLU A 250 -0.83 17.99 -21.55
CA GLU A 250 0.12 16.95 -21.19
C GLU A 250 0.40 16.11 -22.44
N VAL A 251 1.67 15.91 -22.76
CA VAL A 251 2.12 15.15 -23.94
C VAL A 251 2.94 13.94 -23.50
N GLU A 252 2.70 12.81 -24.15
CA GLU A 252 3.58 11.65 -24.12
C GLU A 252 4.54 11.76 -25.31
N TRP A 253 5.82 11.62 -25.05
CA TRP A 253 6.86 11.86 -26.03
C TRP A 253 7.91 10.74 -26.05
N VAL A 254 8.52 10.56 -27.22
CA VAL A 254 9.58 9.57 -27.47
C VAL A 254 10.70 10.22 -28.26
N ASP A 255 11.94 10.01 -27.84
CA ASP A 255 13.15 10.35 -28.58
C ASP A 255 13.78 9.05 -29.12
N ASP A 256 13.94 8.96 -30.44
CA ASP A 256 14.60 7.83 -31.11
C ASP A 256 16.12 8.01 -31.24
N GLY A 257 16.65 9.16 -30.80
CA GLY A 257 18.06 9.54 -30.94
C GLY A 257 18.36 10.44 -32.13
N GLU A 258 17.44 10.55 -33.10
CA GLU A 258 17.53 11.47 -34.24
C GLU A 258 16.57 12.65 -34.08
N ARG A 259 15.33 12.37 -33.65
CA ARG A 259 14.27 13.35 -33.46
C ARG A 259 13.30 12.98 -32.34
N LEU A 260 12.61 14.00 -31.86
CA LEU A 260 11.52 13.89 -30.92
C LEU A 260 10.21 13.56 -31.66
N TRP A 261 9.43 12.66 -31.08
CA TRP A 261 8.08 12.31 -31.51
C TRP A 261 7.08 12.59 -30.39
N VAL A 262 5.93 13.15 -30.74
CA VAL A 262 4.77 13.25 -29.85
C VAL A 262 3.84 12.09 -30.18
N VAL A 263 3.70 11.15 -29.25
CA VAL A 263 2.93 9.91 -29.47
C VAL A 263 1.52 10.00 -28.89
N GLN A 264 1.26 10.97 -28.01
CA GLN A 264 -0.06 11.34 -27.51
C GLN A 264 -0.03 12.76 -26.93
N ALA A 265 -1.14 13.49 -27.02
CA ALA A 265 -1.36 14.71 -26.25
C ALA A 265 -2.79 14.74 -25.72
N ARG A 266 -2.96 15.32 -24.54
CA ARG A 266 -4.26 15.58 -23.92
C ARG A 266 -4.29 16.95 -23.28
N ARG A 267 -5.50 17.46 -23.01
CA ARG A 267 -5.67 18.68 -22.22
C ARG A 267 -5.31 18.40 -20.76
N ALA A 268 -4.43 19.20 -20.20
CA ALA A 268 -4.11 19.18 -18.79
C ALA A 268 -5.32 19.71 -17.99
N PRO A 269 -5.53 19.22 -16.75
CA PRO A 269 -6.54 19.80 -15.86
C PRO A 269 -6.31 21.31 -15.69
N PRO A 270 -7.38 22.12 -15.56
CA PRO A 270 -7.22 23.55 -15.34
C PRO A 270 -6.51 23.80 -14.00
N LEU A 271 -5.40 24.56 -14.05
CA LEU A 271 -4.76 25.11 -12.85
C LEU A 271 -5.68 26.15 -12.22
N ARG A 272 -5.89 26.08 -10.90
CA ARG A 272 -6.66 27.10 -10.18
C ARG A 272 -5.81 28.36 -10.00
N PRO A 273 -6.30 29.57 -10.35
CA PRO A 273 -5.53 30.80 -10.23
C PRO A 273 -5.30 31.18 -8.76
N ALA A 274 -4.04 31.42 -8.39
CA ALA A 274 -3.57 31.63 -7.03
C ALA A 274 -4.11 32.88 -6.28
N GLY A 275 -4.95 33.72 -6.91
CA GLY A 275 -5.51 34.93 -6.29
C GLY A 275 -6.99 34.84 -5.88
N HIS A 276 -7.76 33.89 -6.42
CA HIS A 276 -9.21 33.80 -6.16
C HIS A 276 -9.53 33.03 -4.86
N GLU A 277 -8.61 32.21 -4.37
CA GLU A 277 -8.82 31.40 -3.16
C GLU A 277 -8.67 32.23 -1.88
N ASP A 278 -7.69 33.15 -1.81
CA ASP A 278 -7.56 34.06 -0.65
C ASP A 278 -8.80 34.94 -0.48
N ALA A 279 -9.39 35.43 -1.58
CA ALA A 279 -10.64 36.19 -1.53
C ALA A 279 -11.83 35.33 -1.08
N ARG A 280 -11.91 34.06 -1.50
CA ARG A 280 -13.00 33.15 -1.15
C ARG A 280 -13.00 32.76 0.33
N TRP A 281 -11.84 32.45 0.88
CA TRP A 281 -11.69 32.00 2.26
C TRP A 281 -11.48 33.17 3.24
N GLY A 282 -10.85 34.26 2.78
CA GLY A 282 -10.62 35.49 3.53
C GLY A 282 -11.78 36.49 3.50
N ALA A 283 -12.81 36.28 2.67
CA ALA A 283 -14.03 37.09 2.69
C ALA A 283 -14.67 37.06 4.10
N GLY A 284 -14.90 38.24 4.67
CA GLY A 284 -15.42 38.40 6.04
C GLY A 284 -14.34 38.40 7.14
N ALA A 285 -13.05 38.28 6.82
CA ALA A 285 -11.95 38.46 7.78
C ALA A 285 -11.69 39.93 8.16
N ALA A 286 -12.56 40.85 7.73
CA ALA A 286 -12.54 42.27 8.11
C ALA A 286 -12.70 42.50 9.63
N GLU A 287 -13.08 41.46 10.39
CA GLU A 287 -13.16 41.47 11.87
C GLU A 287 -11.90 40.88 12.56
N GLY A 288 -10.75 40.80 11.87
CA GLY A 288 -9.43 40.76 12.54
C GLY A 288 -9.07 39.52 13.36
N GLY A 289 -9.68 38.36 13.12
CA GLY A 289 -9.34 37.10 13.81
C GLY A 289 -8.34 36.21 13.07
N ASP A 290 -7.43 35.58 13.81
CA ASP A 290 -6.65 34.44 13.33
C ASP A 290 -7.48 33.16 13.48
N TRP A 291 -7.63 32.38 12.42
CA TRP A 291 -8.49 31.20 12.38
C TRP A 291 -7.71 29.95 12.01
N ARG A 292 -8.09 28.81 12.58
CA ARG A 292 -7.53 27.50 12.25
C ARG A 292 -8.65 26.52 11.92
N TRP A 293 -8.51 25.80 10.82
CA TRP A 293 -9.48 24.80 10.43
C TRP A 293 -9.55 23.67 11.47
N ASP A 294 -10.75 23.44 12.01
CA ASP A 294 -11.04 22.35 12.95
C ASP A 294 -11.31 21.03 12.22
N ARG A 295 -10.25 20.54 11.60
CA ARG A 295 -10.24 19.29 10.81
C ARG A 295 -10.25 18.02 11.67
N GLU A 296 -10.02 18.12 12.98
CA GLU A 296 -9.95 16.97 13.88
C GLU A 296 -11.35 16.41 14.08
N HIS A 297 -12.31 17.30 14.33
CA HIS A 297 -13.72 16.94 14.51
C HIS A 297 -14.53 17.03 13.20
N ASN A 298 -14.19 17.95 12.28
CA ASN A 298 -14.96 18.24 11.07
C ASN A 298 -14.06 18.39 9.81
N PRO A 299 -13.58 17.26 9.24
CA PRO A 299 -12.76 17.26 8.03
C PRO A 299 -13.56 17.51 6.74
N GLU A 300 -14.89 17.40 6.79
CA GLU A 300 -15.81 17.59 5.67
C GLU A 300 -16.69 18.83 5.85
N PRO A 301 -17.34 19.32 4.79
CA PRO A 301 -18.33 20.38 4.92
C PRO A 301 -19.51 19.93 5.80
N LEU A 302 -19.84 20.76 6.78
CA LEU A 302 -20.99 20.62 7.67
C LEU A 302 -22.31 20.64 6.90
N SER A 303 -23.32 19.97 7.46
CA SER A 303 -24.73 20.16 7.13
C SER A 303 -25.14 21.63 7.32
N ALA A 304 -26.14 22.08 6.57
CA ALA A 304 -26.66 23.44 6.74
C ALA A 304 -27.20 23.66 8.17
N ALA A 305 -27.84 22.63 8.74
CA ALA A 305 -28.32 22.65 10.11
C ALA A 305 -27.19 22.88 11.11
N HIS A 306 -26.10 22.12 11.03
CA HIS A 306 -25.00 22.29 11.99
C HIS A 306 -24.21 23.59 11.75
N ALA A 307 -24.00 23.99 10.48
CA ALA A 307 -23.34 25.25 10.16
C ALA A 307 -24.07 26.48 10.72
N SER A 308 -25.40 26.47 10.63
CA SER A 308 -26.25 27.52 11.21
C SER A 308 -26.36 27.42 12.73
N LEU A 309 -26.33 26.22 13.32
CA LEU A 309 -26.25 26.04 14.77
C LEU A 309 -25.00 26.69 15.36
N VAL A 310 -23.83 26.53 14.72
CA VAL A 310 -22.59 27.21 15.12
C VAL A 310 -22.77 28.73 15.09
N THR A 311 -23.37 29.25 14.03
CA THR A 311 -23.63 30.69 13.87
C THR A 311 -24.63 31.20 14.91
N TRP A 312 -25.65 30.41 15.22
CA TRP A 312 -26.64 30.73 16.26
C TRP A 312 -26.01 30.75 17.65
N LEU A 313 -25.16 29.77 17.98
CA LEU A 313 -24.43 29.75 19.25
C LEU A 313 -23.52 30.97 19.38
N ASP A 314 -22.78 31.31 18.33
CA ASP A 314 -21.86 32.45 18.33
C ASP A 314 -22.57 33.78 18.65
N ARG A 315 -23.76 34.01 18.05
CA ARG A 315 -24.60 35.20 18.36
C ARG A 315 -25.12 35.25 19.80
N GLN A 316 -25.13 34.12 20.49
CA GLN A 316 -25.72 33.95 21.81
C GLN A 316 -24.70 34.03 22.95
N LEU A 317 -23.42 34.23 22.63
CA LEU A 317 -22.29 34.29 23.55
C LEU A 317 -21.74 35.71 23.63
N ASP A 318 -21.42 36.17 24.83
CA ASP A 318 -20.72 37.44 25.04
C ASP A 318 -19.23 37.28 24.76
N GLY A 319 -18.68 38.04 23.80
CA GLY A 319 -17.25 38.08 23.48
C GLY A 319 -16.92 37.86 22.00
N PRO A 320 -15.63 37.83 21.62
CA PRO A 320 -15.22 37.58 20.24
C PRO A 320 -15.56 36.15 19.79
N PRO A 321 -15.88 35.96 18.50
CA PRO A 321 -16.32 34.67 17.98
C PRO A 321 -15.22 33.62 18.14
N ARG A 322 -15.57 32.46 18.69
CA ARG A 322 -14.63 31.36 18.94
C ARG A 322 -14.64 30.30 17.86
N LEU A 323 -15.76 30.15 17.17
CA LEU A 323 -15.94 29.25 16.04
C LEU A 323 -16.50 30.05 14.87
N ALA A 324 -16.09 29.69 13.65
CA ALA A 324 -16.60 30.29 12.42
C ALA A 324 -16.79 29.22 11.36
N VAL A 325 -17.85 29.32 10.58
CA VAL A 325 -18.04 28.47 9.40
C VAL A 325 -17.63 29.26 8.14
N ARG A 326 -16.81 28.65 7.29
CA ARG A 326 -16.33 29.21 6.02
C ARG A 326 -16.42 28.17 4.93
N GLU A 327 -17.16 28.45 3.86
CA GLU A 327 -17.42 27.50 2.76
C GLU A 327 -17.91 26.11 3.23
N GLY A 328 -18.65 26.07 4.35
CA GLY A 328 -19.15 24.84 4.99
C GLY A 328 -18.15 24.16 5.94
N TYR A 329 -16.92 24.65 6.08
CA TYR A 329 -15.92 24.08 6.99
C TYR A 329 -15.86 24.86 8.31
N LEU A 330 -15.66 24.14 9.41
CA LEU A 330 -15.55 24.72 10.75
C LEU A 330 -14.13 25.21 11.04
N PHE A 331 -13.98 26.46 11.47
CA PHE A 331 -12.73 27.05 11.92
C PHE A 331 -12.86 27.45 13.38
N ALA A 332 -11.83 27.20 14.17
CA ALA A 332 -11.70 27.69 15.54
C ALA A 332 -10.77 28.90 15.57
N ALA A 333 -11.09 29.89 16.41
CA ALA A 333 -10.23 31.03 16.64
C ALA A 333 -8.88 30.54 17.22
N VAL A 334 -7.79 31.04 16.65
CA VAL A 334 -6.45 30.92 17.22
C VAL A 334 -6.43 31.92 18.37
N ALA A 335 -6.90 31.51 19.55
CA ALA A 335 -6.76 32.31 20.75
C ALA A 335 -5.31 32.82 20.81
N GLU A 336 -5.16 34.13 21.03
CA GLU A 336 -3.91 34.86 20.90
C GLU A 336 -2.72 34.08 21.45
N ARG A 337 -1.54 34.40 20.90
CA ARG A 337 -0.22 34.22 21.52
C ARG A 337 -0.09 34.85 22.93
N ALA A 338 -1.14 34.92 23.73
CA ALA A 338 -0.98 34.74 25.15
C ALA A 338 -0.50 33.30 25.35
N ASP A 339 0.82 33.12 25.27
CA ASP A 339 1.50 32.35 26.30
C ASP A 339 0.77 32.74 27.59
N PRO A 340 -0.05 31.87 28.21
CA PRO A 340 -0.53 32.20 29.54
C PRO A 340 0.76 32.47 30.28
N ASP A 341 0.95 33.72 30.72
CA ASP A 341 2.10 34.09 31.52
C ASP A 341 2.41 32.89 32.41
N PRO A 342 3.58 32.24 32.28
CA PRO A 342 3.84 30.99 32.99
C PRO A 342 3.75 31.17 34.52
N THR A 343 3.64 32.43 34.98
CA THR A 343 3.36 32.85 36.35
C THR A 343 1.89 33.14 36.66
N ALA A 344 1.00 33.29 35.67
CA ALA A 344 -0.43 33.47 35.83
C ALA A 344 -1.12 32.14 36.20
N SER A 345 -1.00 31.85 37.50
CA SER A 345 -1.86 30.97 38.30
C SER A 345 -1.78 29.46 37.98
N THR A 346 -0.70 28.84 38.47
CA THR A 346 -0.74 27.45 38.95
C THR A 346 -1.72 27.24 40.11
N ALA A 347 -2.21 28.31 40.74
CA ALA A 347 -3.12 28.27 41.89
C ALA A 347 -4.51 27.69 41.55
N ALA A 348 -5.01 27.88 40.32
CA ALA A 348 -6.35 27.40 39.94
C ALA A 348 -6.47 25.86 39.83
N VAL A 349 -5.36 25.13 39.75
CA VAL A 349 -5.35 23.65 39.73
C VAL A 349 -5.36 23.07 41.16
N GLU A 350 -5.08 23.89 42.17
CA GLU A 350 -4.90 23.48 43.57
C GLU A 350 -6.22 23.60 44.40
N ASP A 351 -7.24 24.34 43.93
CA ASP A 351 -8.44 24.74 44.71
C ASP A 351 -9.73 23.90 44.51
N GLY A 352 -9.68 22.71 43.88
CA GLY A 352 -10.86 21.84 43.73
C GLY A 352 -11.95 22.32 42.74
N ALA A 353 -11.92 23.59 42.32
CA ALA A 353 -12.73 24.15 41.23
C ALA A 353 -12.49 23.40 39.89
N PHE A 354 -11.27 22.91 39.70
CA PHE A 354 -10.87 22.02 38.59
C PHE A 354 -11.72 20.74 38.53
N THR A 355 -11.88 20.06 39.66
CA THR A 355 -12.65 18.81 39.77
C THR A 355 -14.16 19.07 39.63
N ALA A 356 -14.65 20.19 40.15
CA ALA A 356 -16.05 20.60 40.03
C ALA A 356 -16.45 20.93 38.57
N ALA A 357 -15.57 21.60 37.82
CA ALA A 357 -15.80 21.89 36.40
C ALA A 357 -15.88 20.60 35.55
N LEU A 358 -15.01 19.62 35.82
CA LEU A 358 -15.04 18.31 35.14
C LEU A 358 -16.26 17.47 35.54
N ALA A 359 -16.67 17.49 36.81
CA ALA A 359 -17.87 16.81 37.29
C ALA A 359 -19.16 17.38 36.66
N GLY A 360 -19.20 18.69 36.42
CA GLY A 360 -20.33 19.35 35.74
C GLY A 360 -20.49 18.99 34.26
N LEU A 361 -19.41 18.56 33.59
CA LEU A 361 -19.43 18.03 32.21
C LEU A 361 -19.83 16.55 32.15
N ALA A 362 -19.51 15.78 33.21
CA ALA A 362 -19.84 14.38 33.35
C ALA A 362 -21.25 14.11 33.91
N ALA A 363 -21.99 15.16 34.30
CA ALA A 363 -23.35 15.04 34.78
C ALA A 363 -24.23 14.31 33.74
N PRO A 364 -25.14 13.41 34.16
CA PRO A 364 -26.00 12.70 33.23
C PRO A 364 -26.89 13.70 32.51
N SER A 365 -26.69 13.89 31.19
CA SER A 365 -27.74 14.45 30.34
C SER A 365 -29.01 13.60 30.51
N PRO A 366 -30.19 14.21 30.64
CA PRO A 366 -31.44 13.46 30.61
C PRO A 366 -31.44 12.60 29.35
N GLN A 367 -31.71 11.30 29.49
CA GLN A 367 -31.95 10.47 28.33
C GLN A 367 -33.04 11.14 27.50
N PRO A 368 -32.95 11.15 26.16
CA PRO A 368 -34.12 11.48 25.36
C PRO A 368 -35.21 10.56 25.90
N ALA A 369 -36.30 11.14 26.42
CA ALA A 369 -37.40 10.36 26.96
C ALA A 369 -37.67 9.27 25.93
N THR A 370 -37.56 8.01 26.32
CA THR A 370 -38.02 6.90 25.50
C THR A 370 -39.46 7.24 25.22
N THR A 371 -39.74 7.83 24.05
CA THR A 371 -41.07 8.22 23.65
C THR A 371 -41.80 6.90 23.50
N THR A 372 -42.51 6.54 24.55
CA THR A 372 -43.63 5.62 24.53
C THR A 372 -44.46 6.03 23.34
N ARG A 373 -44.48 5.15 22.31
CA ARG A 373 -45.32 5.25 21.12
C ARG A 373 -46.78 5.19 21.53
N GLU A 374 -47.34 6.20 22.20
CA GLU A 374 -48.76 6.24 22.57
C GLU A 374 -49.15 7.65 23.06
N GLY A 375 -49.42 8.56 22.12
CA GLY A 375 -49.94 9.92 22.35
C GLY A 375 -49.89 10.76 21.06
N PRO A 376 -50.65 11.86 20.90
CA PRO A 376 -50.76 12.62 19.65
C PRO A 376 -49.52 13.51 19.42
N GLU A 377 -48.34 12.90 19.40
CA GLU A 377 -47.05 13.52 19.13
C GLU A 377 -46.84 13.61 17.62
N GLY A 378 -47.22 14.74 17.04
CA GLY A 378 -47.01 15.01 15.61
C GLY A 378 -47.34 16.42 15.14
N SER A 379 -47.76 17.32 16.05
CA SER A 379 -48.05 18.71 15.70
C SER A 379 -46.76 19.52 15.56
N ARG A 380 -46.73 20.44 14.58
CA ARG A 380 -45.58 21.33 14.37
C ARG A 380 -45.27 22.22 15.58
N ALA A 381 -46.29 22.62 16.34
CA ALA A 381 -46.13 23.39 17.58
C ALA A 381 -45.39 22.59 18.67
N ALA A 382 -45.74 21.31 18.86
CA ALA A 382 -45.04 20.45 19.81
C ALA A 382 -43.59 20.20 19.39
N ALA A 383 -43.36 20.00 18.09
CA ALA A 383 -42.01 19.84 17.54
C ALA A 383 -41.16 21.12 17.69
N LEU A 384 -41.75 22.30 17.48
CA LEU A 384 -41.10 23.59 17.71
C LEU A 384 -40.68 23.76 19.16
N SER A 385 -41.60 23.60 20.12
CA SER A 385 -41.26 23.72 21.53
C SER A 385 -40.25 22.68 22.01
N GLY A 386 -40.26 21.46 21.42
CA GLY A 386 -39.25 20.43 21.68
C GLY A 386 -37.86 20.85 21.19
N LEU A 387 -37.79 21.39 19.97
CA LEU A 387 -36.57 21.91 19.36
C LEU A 387 -35.96 23.09 20.14
N GLU A 388 -36.79 24.03 20.58
CA GLU A 388 -36.36 25.20 21.38
C GLU A 388 -35.80 24.80 22.75
N ARG A 389 -36.42 23.81 23.42
CA ARG A 389 -35.89 23.26 24.68
C ARG A 389 -34.54 22.60 24.46
N ALA A 390 -34.43 21.73 23.45
CA ALA A 390 -33.17 21.05 23.14
C ALA A 390 -32.04 22.03 22.79
N LEU A 391 -32.34 23.10 22.04
CA LEU A 391 -31.41 24.21 21.77
C LEU A 391 -30.94 24.93 23.05
N THR A 392 -31.86 25.16 23.98
CA THR A 392 -31.57 25.81 25.27
C THR A 392 -30.64 24.94 26.12
N ASP A 393 -30.93 23.64 26.22
CA ASP A 393 -30.12 22.67 26.95
C ASP A 393 -28.72 22.54 26.32
N PHE A 394 -28.66 22.49 24.99
CA PHE A 394 -27.39 22.45 24.26
C PHE A 394 -26.57 23.71 24.46
N LYS A 395 -27.19 24.91 24.45
CA LYS A 395 -26.53 26.18 24.77
C LYS A 395 -25.94 26.15 26.19
N ALA A 396 -26.72 25.69 27.17
CA ALA A 396 -26.25 25.60 28.56
C ALA A 396 -25.07 24.64 28.71
N PHE A 397 -25.10 23.49 28.03
CA PHE A 397 -23.94 22.60 27.92
C PHE A 397 -22.75 23.30 27.26
N TYR A 398 -22.94 23.90 26.08
CA TYR A 398 -21.88 24.51 25.29
C TYR A 398 -21.16 25.64 26.05
N LEU A 399 -21.91 26.44 26.82
CA LEU A 399 -21.39 27.47 27.72
C LEU A 399 -20.42 26.93 28.80
N ARG A 400 -20.69 25.74 29.33
CA ARG A 400 -19.79 25.06 30.29
C ARG A 400 -18.64 24.35 29.58
N TYR A 401 -18.90 23.83 28.39
CA TYR A 401 -17.98 23.01 27.62
C TYR A 401 -16.85 23.83 27.00
N GLN A 402 -17.12 24.77 26.08
CA GLN A 402 -16.17 25.70 25.42
C GLN A 402 -14.70 25.23 25.20
N GLY A 403 -14.46 23.94 24.93
CA GLY A 403 -13.10 23.37 24.83
C GLY A 403 -12.31 23.33 26.15
N ALA A 404 -12.99 23.47 27.29
CA ALA A 404 -12.43 23.41 28.63
C ALA A 404 -11.58 22.16 28.89
N PRO A 405 -11.98 20.93 28.48
CA PRO A 405 -11.15 19.74 28.69
C PRO A 405 -9.73 19.89 28.11
N VAL A 406 -9.62 20.38 26.87
CA VAL A 406 -8.32 20.58 26.20
C VAL A 406 -7.50 21.68 26.86
N ALA A 407 -8.13 22.78 27.28
CA ALA A 407 -7.47 23.88 27.99
C ALA A 407 -6.97 23.46 29.38
N LEU A 408 -7.78 22.70 30.11
CA LEU A 408 -7.46 22.14 31.43
C LEU A 408 -6.28 21.17 31.34
N ARG A 409 -6.25 20.30 30.32
CA ARG A 409 -5.10 19.42 30.06
C ARG A 409 -3.82 20.21 29.86
N ARG A 410 -3.84 21.27 29.05
CA ARG A 410 -2.64 22.11 28.82
C ARG A 410 -2.13 22.73 30.11
N ARG A 411 -3.03 23.27 30.95
CA ARG A 411 -2.68 23.87 32.25
C ARG A 411 -2.11 22.84 33.22
N ALA A 412 -2.77 21.70 33.38
CA ALA A 412 -2.31 20.64 34.28
C ALA A 412 -0.96 20.04 33.83
N GLN A 413 -0.77 19.86 32.51
CA GLN A 413 0.49 19.43 31.93
C GLN A 413 1.61 20.46 32.21
N ALA A 414 1.38 21.75 31.95
CA ALA A 414 2.36 22.80 32.22
C ALA A 414 2.72 22.89 33.70
N ALA A 415 1.74 22.77 34.61
CA ALA A 415 1.98 22.75 36.05
C ALA A 415 2.87 21.57 36.48
N LEU A 416 2.63 20.38 35.92
CA LEU A 416 3.46 19.19 36.19
C LEU A 416 4.89 19.36 35.63
N GLU A 417 5.03 19.92 34.43
CA GLU A 417 6.35 20.21 33.83
C GLU A 417 7.16 21.18 34.68
N GLN A 418 6.54 22.26 35.15
CA GLN A 418 7.16 23.22 36.04
C GLN A 418 7.54 22.58 37.39
N GLY A 419 6.67 21.74 37.96
CA GLY A 419 6.95 21.01 39.20
C GLY A 419 8.15 20.07 39.09
N LEU A 420 8.24 19.33 37.98
CA LEU A 420 9.39 18.45 37.69
C LEU A 420 10.68 19.25 37.47
N ALA A 421 10.61 20.38 36.76
CA ALA A 421 11.75 21.27 36.57
C ALA A 421 12.27 21.84 37.90
N ALA A 422 11.37 22.24 38.80
CA ALA A 422 11.71 22.72 40.13
C ALA A 422 12.37 21.63 41.01
N CYS A 423 12.09 20.35 40.74
CA CYS A 423 12.74 19.21 41.39
C CYS A 423 14.06 18.79 40.72
N GLY A 424 14.55 19.53 39.72
CA GLY A 424 15.81 19.24 39.04
C GLY A 424 15.75 18.05 38.06
N VAL A 425 14.55 17.64 37.65
CA VAL A 425 14.35 16.50 36.74
C VAL A 425 14.75 16.88 35.32
N ALA A 426 15.63 16.08 34.69
CA ALA A 426 15.99 16.25 33.29
C ALA A 426 14.80 15.96 32.37
N ALA A 427 14.66 16.74 31.28
CA ALA A 427 13.58 16.61 30.30
C ALA A 427 12.16 16.60 30.92
N PRO A 428 11.76 17.66 31.66
CA PRO A 428 10.52 17.69 32.43
C PRO A 428 9.25 17.47 31.58
N ALA A 429 9.22 17.93 30.33
CA ALA A 429 8.10 17.72 29.40
C ALA A 429 7.86 16.25 29.04
N GLU A 430 8.94 15.51 28.78
CA GLU A 430 8.87 14.09 28.45
C GLU A 430 8.48 13.26 29.67
N ARG A 431 9.04 13.62 30.84
CA ARG A 431 8.72 12.95 32.10
C ARG A 431 7.29 13.24 32.56
N ALA A 432 6.80 14.47 32.41
CA ALA A 432 5.40 14.82 32.67
C ALA A 432 4.45 14.01 31.79
N THR A 433 4.75 13.89 30.50
CA THR A 433 3.98 13.06 29.57
C THR A 433 3.91 11.61 30.04
N ALA A 434 5.04 11.01 30.39
CA ALA A 434 5.10 9.61 30.85
C ALA A 434 4.33 9.38 32.17
N LEU A 435 4.42 10.32 33.12
CA LEU A 435 3.71 10.24 34.41
C LEU A 435 2.19 10.43 34.26
N SER A 436 1.75 11.19 33.25
CA SER A 436 0.33 11.42 32.96
C SER A 436 -0.40 10.22 32.35
N LEU A 437 0.31 9.15 31.96
CA LEU A 437 -0.28 7.94 31.35
C LEU A 437 -1.01 7.05 32.38
N GLY A 438 -1.87 6.16 31.88
CA GLY A 438 -2.57 5.17 32.70
C GLY A 438 -3.79 5.70 33.45
N ALA A 439 -4.49 6.69 32.87
CA ALA A 439 -5.81 7.11 33.32
C ALA A 439 -6.87 6.48 32.41
N ALA A 440 -7.82 5.73 32.98
CA ALA A 440 -8.92 5.17 32.20
C ALA A 440 -9.87 6.30 31.79
N HIS A 441 -10.25 6.30 30.52
CA HIS A 441 -11.21 7.24 29.91
C HIS A 441 -12.22 6.44 29.06
N GLN A 442 -13.25 7.09 28.51
CA GLN A 442 -14.39 6.42 27.86
C GLN A 442 -13.99 5.51 26.69
N ALA A 443 -12.95 5.84 25.91
CA ALA A 443 -12.51 4.98 24.81
C ALA A 443 -11.94 3.63 25.30
N TRP A 444 -11.26 3.60 26.46
CA TRP A 444 -10.80 2.37 27.10
C TRP A 444 -11.96 1.55 27.66
N LEU A 445 -12.94 2.22 28.29
CA LEU A 445 -14.15 1.57 28.79
C LEU A 445 -14.97 0.96 27.66
N HIS A 446 -15.10 1.67 26.55
CA HIS A 446 -15.75 1.21 25.33
C HIS A 446 -15.04 -0.02 24.73
N SER A 447 -13.70 0.02 24.64
CA SER A 447 -12.90 -1.10 24.15
C SER A 447 -13.01 -2.32 25.05
N ALA A 448 -13.07 -2.12 26.37
CA ALA A 448 -13.26 -3.19 27.35
C ALA A 448 -14.67 -3.80 27.27
N ALA A 449 -15.71 -2.98 27.10
CA ALA A 449 -17.07 -3.44 26.91
C ALA A 449 -17.23 -4.26 25.62
N LEU A 450 -16.57 -3.82 24.53
CA LEU A 450 -16.52 -4.56 23.27
C LEU A 450 -15.81 -5.91 23.44
N TRP A 451 -14.69 -5.94 24.15
CA TRP A 451 -13.96 -7.18 24.46
C TRP A 451 -14.83 -8.17 25.26
N ARG A 452 -15.58 -7.69 26.26
CA ARG A 452 -16.52 -8.53 27.03
C ARG A 452 -17.63 -9.10 26.14
N LEU A 453 -18.20 -8.28 25.26
CA LEU A 453 -19.23 -8.71 24.32
C LEU A 453 -18.68 -9.74 23.31
N ALA A 454 -17.44 -9.56 22.84
CA ALA A 454 -16.78 -10.51 21.96
C ALA A 454 -16.51 -11.85 22.64
N ARG A 455 -16.16 -11.84 23.93
CA ARG A 455 -16.01 -13.06 24.73
C ARG A 455 -17.34 -13.77 24.92
N ALA A 456 -18.39 -13.02 25.28
CA ALA A 456 -19.74 -13.56 25.41
C ALA A 456 -20.23 -14.18 24.09
N ALA A 457 -19.90 -13.57 22.95
CA ALA A 457 -20.22 -14.12 21.63
C ALA A 457 -19.51 -15.45 21.31
N ARG A 458 -18.43 -15.83 22.01
CA ARG A 458 -17.82 -17.17 21.87
C ARG A 458 -18.61 -18.26 22.60
N GLU A 459 -19.45 -17.88 23.55
CA GLU A 459 -20.18 -18.78 24.45
C GLU A 459 -21.69 -18.79 24.19
N ASP A 460 -22.25 -17.71 23.61
CA ASP A 460 -23.68 -17.53 23.32
C ASP A 460 -24.03 -17.88 21.85
N PRO A 461 -24.82 -18.95 21.60
CA PRO A 461 -25.23 -19.35 20.26
C PRO A 461 -26.06 -18.30 19.52
N THR A 462 -26.83 -17.46 20.22
CA THR A 462 -27.65 -16.41 19.58
C THR A 462 -26.79 -15.30 19.02
N LEU A 463 -25.73 -14.92 19.73
CA LEU A 463 -24.73 -13.97 19.24
C LEU A 463 -23.92 -14.55 18.08
N GLN A 464 -23.56 -15.85 18.12
CA GLN A 464 -22.85 -16.51 17.00
C GLN A 464 -23.68 -16.56 15.73
N GLY A 465 -24.96 -16.91 15.84
CA GLY A 465 -25.89 -16.91 14.70
C GLY A 465 -26.01 -15.51 14.08
N TRP A 466 -26.13 -14.48 14.92
CA TRP A 466 -26.18 -13.09 14.45
C TRP A 466 -24.85 -12.58 13.87
N LEU A 467 -23.69 -13.10 14.29
CA LEU A 467 -22.38 -12.77 13.72
C LEU A 467 -22.12 -13.49 12.39
N ALA A 468 -22.71 -14.67 12.17
CA ALA A 468 -22.51 -15.47 10.97
C ALA A 468 -23.43 -15.05 9.80
N ASP A 469 -24.57 -14.43 10.09
CA ASP A 469 -25.56 -14.00 9.10
C ASP A 469 -25.69 -12.47 9.03
N ASP A 470 -25.12 -11.88 7.98
CA ASP A 470 -25.21 -10.45 7.71
C ASP A 470 -26.65 -9.96 7.46
N ALA A 471 -27.58 -10.86 7.09
CA ALA A 471 -28.98 -10.56 6.82
C ALA A 471 -29.89 -10.67 8.06
N ALA A 472 -29.38 -11.13 9.22
CA ALA A 472 -30.17 -11.28 10.43
C ALA A 472 -30.66 -9.91 10.95
N THR A 473 -31.99 -9.76 11.06
CA THR A 473 -32.68 -8.51 11.45
C THR A 473 -32.99 -8.41 12.95
N ALA A 474 -33.01 -9.54 13.67
CA ALA A 474 -33.24 -9.56 15.11
C ALA A 474 -31.94 -9.23 15.86
N VAL A 475 -31.97 -8.16 16.67
CA VAL A 475 -30.81 -7.70 17.45
C VAL A 475 -30.76 -8.45 18.78
N PRO A 476 -29.67 -9.16 19.12
CA PRO A 476 -29.52 -9.83 20.40
C PRO A 476 -29.59 -8.83 21.59
N PRO A 477 -30.19 -9.19 22.73
CA PRO A 477 -30.33 -8.28 23.88
C PRO A 477 -28.99 -7.71 24.38
N ALA A 478 -27.91 -8.49 24.30
CA ALA A 478 -26.57 -8.05 24.68
C ALA A 478 -26.00 -6.99 23.70
N VAL A 479 -26.34 -7.08 22.41
CA VAL A 479 -25.98 -6.07 21.41
C VAL A 479 -26.78 -4.78 21.62
N ASP A 480 -28.09 -4.89 21.89
CA ASP A 480 -28.94 -3.74 22.19
C ASP A 480 -28.50 -3.01 23.47
N ALA A 481 -28.18 -3.75 24.53
CA ALA A 481 -27.60 -3.19 25.75
C ALA A 481 -26.28 -2.44 25.46
N TYR A 482 -25.38 -3.04 24.68
CA TYR A 482 -24.13 -2.39 24.30
C TYR A 482 -24.34 -1.10 23.49
N LEU A 483 -25.22 -1.12 22.49
CA LEU A 483 -25.52 0.05 21.67
C LEU A 483 -26.16 1.18 22.48
N ARG A 484 -26.99 0.86 23.48
CA ARG A 484 -27.55 1.88 24.40
C ARG A 484 -26.48 2.55 25.26
N ASP A 485 -25.57 1.77 25.83
CA ASP A 485 -24.56 2.29 26.76
C ASP A 485 -23.36 2.95 26.06
N HIS A 486 -23.07 2.53 24.82
CA HIS A 486 -21.84 2.89 24.12
C HIS A 486 -22.01 3.38 22.68
N GLY A 487 -23.23 3.35 22.12
CA GLY A 487 -23.52 3.72 20.74
C GLY A 487 -23.77 5.22 20.52
N VAL A 488 -23.55 6.07 21.53
CA VAL A 488 -23.75 7.53 21.43
C VAL A 488 -22.70 8.25 20.57
N LEU A 489 -21.61 7.57 20.22
CA LEU A 489 -20.56 8.16 19.38
C LEU A 489 -21.07 8.32 17.94
N ALA A 490 -20.69 9.44 17.32
CA ALA A 490 -20.91 9.75 15.92
C ALA A 490 -19.56 9.96 15.21
N ALA A 491 -19.54 9.85 13.88
CA ALA A 491 -18.29 9.96 13.11
C ALA A 491 -17.70 11.40 13.06
N ARG A 492 -18.54 12.41 13.29
CA ARG A 492 -18.20 13.84 13.24
C ARG A 492 -19.09 14.67 14.16
N TRP A 493 -18.68 15.90 14.44
CA TRP A 493 -19.50 16.88 15.15
C TRP A 493 -20.47 17.55 14.18
N ASP A 494 -21.49 16.80 13.77
CA ASP A 494 -22.57 17.29 12.92
C ASP A 494 -23.90 16.75 13.44
N VAL A 495 -24.90 17.61 13.60
CA VAL A 495 -26.23 17.21 14.06
C VAL A 495 -26.92 16.28 13.04
N ALA A 496 -26.48 16.33 11.78
CA ALA A 496 -26.92 15.45 10.71
C ALA A 496 -26.34 14.04 10.79
N GLU A 497 -25.30 13.83 11.59
CA GLU A 497 -24.65 12.53 11.73
C GLU A 497 -25.43 11.62 12.67
N PRO A 498 -25.86 10.42 12.24
CA PRO A 498 -26.45 9.44 13.14
C PRO A 498 -25.41 8.91 14.14
N THR A 499 -25.85 8.65 15.36
CA THR A 499 -25.05 7.86 16.30
C THR A 499 -25.08 6.38 15.92
N PHE A 500 -24.13 5.58 16.42
CA PHE A 500 -24.15 4.13 16.20
C PHE A 500 -25.40 3.44 16.78
N ALA A 501 -26.01 4.02 17.82
CA ALA A 501 -27.28 3.55 18.37
C ALA A 501 -28.47 3.83 17.43
N GLU A 502 -28.42 4.90 16.63
CA GLU A 502 -29.52 5.32 15.74
C GLU A 502 -29.46 4.64 14.37
N SER A 503 -28.26 4.40 13.82
CA SER A 503 -28.10 3.69 12.55
C SER A 503 -28.14 2.18 12.80
N SER A 504 -29.33 1.59 12.87
CA SER A 504 -29.48 0.16 13.19
C SER A 504 -28.69 -0.72 12.23
N ALA A 505 -28.69 -0.44 10.92
CA ALA A 505 -27.97 -1.25 9.95
C ALA A 505 -26.46 -1.00 9.92
N GLU A 506 -25.99 0.25 10.01
CA GLU A 506 -24.54 0.54 9.96
C GLU A 506 -23.86 0.35 11.31
N GLY A 507 -24.53 0.71 12.41
CA GLY A 507 -24.08 0.44 13.77
C GLY A 507 -24.00 -1.05 14.07
N GLN A 508 -24.96 -1.85 13.60
CA GLN A 508 -24.88 -3.31 13.70
C GLN A 508 -23.75 -3.89 12.83
N ARG A 509 -23.61 -3.44 11.57
CA ARG A 509 -22.48 -3.86 10.71
C ARG A 509 -21.13 -3.51 11.32
N TRP A 510 -21.01 -2.30 11.85
CA TRP A 510 -19.82 -1.86 12.58
C TRP A 510 -19.53 -2.77 13.76
N LEU A 511 -20.52 -3.01 14.62
CA LEU A 511 -20.35 -3.84 15.81
C LEU A 511 -20.02 -5.29 15.45
N ARG A 512 -20.66 -5.89 14.44
CA ARG A 512 -20.32 -7.23 13.92
C ARG A 512 -18.85 -7.32 13.51
N ALA A 513 -18.39 -6.40 12.67
CA ALA A 513 -17.00 -6.37 12.22
C ALA A 513 -16.02 -6.20 13.40
N ARG A 514 -16.41 -5.43 14.42
CA ARG A 514 -15.60 -5.22 15.62
C ARG A 514 -15.54 -6.46 16.51
N LEU A 515 -16.65 -7.17 16.71
CA LEU A 515 -16.70 -8.39 17.50
C LEU A 515 -15.88 -9.52 16.86
N LEU A 516 -15.93 -9.67 15.53
CA LEU A 516 -15.12 -10.64 14.78
C LEU A 516 -13.61 -10.32 14.80
N ALA A 517 -13.25 -9.07 15.09
CA ALA A 517 -11.87 -8.58 15.11
C ALA A 517 -11.36 -8.22 16.51
N ALA A 518 -12.14 -8.46 17.57
CA ALA A 518 -11.77 -8.09 18.92
C ALA A 518 -10.48 -8.81 19.37
N PRO A 519 -9.54 -8.11 20.03
CA PRO A 519 -8.31 -8.70 20.53
C PRO A 519 -8.60 -9.77 21.59
N ASP A 520 -7.70 -10.74 21.76
CA ASP A 520 -7.83 -11.76 22.80
C ASP A 520 -7.55 -11.20 24.21
N ASP A 521 -6.72 -10.16 24.31
CA ASP A 521 -6.30 -9.54 25.57
C ASP A 521 -7.27 -8.44 26.03
N ASP A 522 -7.52 -8.38 27.35
CA ASP A 522 -8.35 -7.33 27.97
C ASP A 522 -7.66 -5.96 27.90
N PRO A 523 -8.25 -4.95 27.23
CA PRO A 523 -7.67 -3.61 27.10
C PRO A 523 -7.36 -2.95 28.45
N LEU A 524 -8.10 -3.26 29.52
CA LEU A 524 -7.87 -2.67 30.85
C LEU A 524 -6.59 -3.19 31.49
N VAL A 525 -6.10 -4.38 31.10
CA VAL A 525 -4.82 -4.93 31.58
C VAL A 525 -3.65 -4.09 31.05
N LEU A 526 -3.74 -3.60 29.80
CA LEU A 526 -2.73 -2.72 29.21
C LEU A 526 -2.66 -1.38 29.94
N VAL A 527 -3.81 -0.77 30.23
CA VAL A 527 -3.91 0.49 31.00
C VAL A 527 -3.36 0.30 32.41
N ALA A 528 -3.70 -0.80 33.08
CA ALA A 528 -3.19 -1.12 34.42
C ALA A 528 -1.66 -1.30 34.41
N ALA A 529 -1.10 -1.97 33.40
CA ALA A 529 0.35 -2.14 33.26
C ALA A 529 1.06 -0.79 33.01
N GLN A 530 0.47 0.11 32.24
CA GLN A 530 1.01 1.46 32.05
C GLN A 530 0.95 2.30 33.32
N ARG A 531 -0.18 2.22 34.04
CA ARG A 531 -0.34 2.90 35.32
C ARG A 531 0.70 2.44 36.33
N ALA A 532 0.93 1.13 36.44
CA ALA A 532 1.95 0.56 37.31
C ALA A 532 3.37 1.06 36.96
N ARG A 533 3.72 1.15 35.66
CA ARG A 533 5.02 1.70 35.23
C ARG A 533 5.16 3.19 35.58
N ALA A 534 4.11 3.98 35.37
CA ALA A 534 4.12 5.40 35.69
C ALA A 534 4.20 5.63 37.21
N ASP A 535 3.51 4.83 38.02
CA ASP A 535 3.54 4.91 39.49
C ASP A 535 4.90 4.44 40.05
N ALA A 536 5.56 3.46 39.42
CA ALA A 536 6.92 3.07 39.77
C ALA A 536 7.93 4.20 39.46
N ALA A 537 7.82 4.82 38.28
CA ALA A 537 8.67 5.95 37.88
C ALA A 537 8.44 7.19 38.76
N LEU A 538 7.19 7.44 39.19
CA LEU A 538 6.88 8.47 40.17
C LEU A 538 7.53 8.15 41.51
N SER A 539 7.38 6.92 41.99
CA SER A 539 7.92 6.49 43.28
C SER A 539 9.44 6.63 43.36
N GLU A 540 10.16 6.33 42.27
CA GLU A 540 11.60 6.56 42.13
C GLU A 540 11.96 8.06 42.19
N LEU A 541 11.22 8.91 41.46
CA LEU A 541 11.44 10.36 41.46
C LEU A 541 11.18 11.02 42.82
N LEU A 542 10.26 10.45 43.61
CA LEU A 542 9.92 10.97 44.94
C LEU A 542 11.00 10.64 46.00
N GLN A 543 11.96 9.75 45.71
CA GLN A 543 13.02 9.40 46.65
C GLN A 543 13.95 10.59 46.87
N GLY A 544 14.16 10.96 48.14
CA GLY A 544 15.05 12.06 48.52
C GLY A 544 14.44 13.47 48.39
N LEU A 545 13.18 13.60 47.95
CA LEU A 545 12.48 14.89 47.94
C LEU A 545 11.85 15.24 49.30
N PRO A 546 11.81 16.52 49.70
CA PRO A 546 11.08 16.96 50.89
C PRO A 546 9.58 16.63 50.82
N THR A 547 8.96 16.35 51.97
CA THR A 547 7.53 15.94 52.08
C THR A 547 6.56 16.89 51.39
N ALA A 548 6.82 18.21 51.45
CA ALA A 548 5.99 19.22 50.79
C ALA A 548 6.09 19.14 49.26
N ALA A 549 7.30 18.96 48.72
CA ALA A 549 7.54 18.79 47.28
C ALA A 549 6.93 17.47 46.76
N ARG A 550 7.03 16.40 47.57
CA ARG A 550 6.40 15.11 47.26
C ARG A 550 4.89 15.22 47.11
N ARG A 551 4.20 15.78 48.11
CA ARG A 551 2.73 15.94 48.07
C ARG A 551 2.29 16.79 46.88
N ARG A 552 3.01 17.88 46.60
CA ARG A 552 2.74 18.75 45.46
C ARG A 552 2.87 18.02 44.12
N LEU A 553 3.95 17.25 43.94
CA LEU A 553 4.16 16.50 42.69
C LEU A 553 3.14 15.37 42.51
N GLU A 554 2.78 14.66 43.59
CA GLU A 554 1.72 13.66 43.59
C GLU A 554 0.36 14.26 43.16
N GLN A 555 0.01 15.45 43.66
CA GLN A 555 -1.20 16.19 43.27
C GLN A 555 -1.15 16.62 41.80
N GLN A 556 -0.03 17.19 41.34
CA GLN A 556 0.14 17.60 39.94
C GLN A 556 0.02 16.43 38.97
N VAL A 557 0.57 15.26 39.32
CA VAL A 557 0.42 14.04 38.51
C VAL A 557 -1.04 13.57 38.49
N ALA A 558 -1.74 13.61 39.63
CA ALA A 558 -3.17 13.25 39.70
C ALA A 558 -4.03 14.18 38.83
N SER A 559 -3.83 15.50 38.94
CA SER A 559 -4.52 16.50 38.13
C SER A 559 -4.21 16.34 36.64
N ALA A 560 -2.95 16.09 36.26
CA ALA A 560 -2.57 15.86 34.87
C ALA A 560 -3.22 14.60 34.28
N ARG A 561 -3.30 13.51 35.06
CA ARG A 561 -4.00 12.27 34.67
C ARG A 561 -5.49 12.48 34.46
N GLN A 562 -6.14 13.19 35.38
CA GLN A 562 -7.57 13.49 35.27
C GLN A 562 -7.86 14.43 34.10
N ALA A 563 -7.08 15.50 33.94
CA ALA A 563 -7.19 16.44 32.82
C ALA A 563 -7.02 15.74 31.48
N ARG A 564 -6.07 14.79 31.40
CA ARG A 564 -5.83 13.98 30.22
C ARG A 564 -7.05 13.12 29.91
N ALA A 565 -7.54 12.33 30.86
CA ALA A 565 -8.70 11.47 30.65
C ALA A 565 -9.92 12.27 30.15
N SER A 566 -10.22 13.42 30.77
CA SER A 566 -11.32 14.27 30.33
C SER A 566 -11.12 14.89 28.94
N ALA A 567 -9.88 15.20 28.55
CA ALA A 567 -9.58 15.71 27.21
C ALA A 567 -9.64 14.61 26.14
N GLU A 568 -9.45 13.34 26.49
CA GLU A 568 -9.68 12.22 25.56
C GLU A 568 -11.17 11.85 25.46
N ASP A 569 -12.00 12.30 26.41
CA ASP A 569 -13.46 12.13 26.41
C ASP A 569 -14.21 13.32 25.77
N ASP A 570 -13.48 14.25 25.14
CA ASP A 570 -14.00 15.49 24.56
C ASP A 570 -15.16 15.24 23.59
N ASP A 571 -14.94 14.34 22.63
CA ASP A 571 -15.92 13.91 21.65
C ASP A 571 -17.13 13.19 22.28
N TRP A 572 -16.91 12.46 23.37
CA TRP A 572 -17.98 11.76 24.07
C TRP A 572 -18.93 12.77 24.73
N TYR A 573 -18.38 13.81 25.39
CA TYR A 573 -19.19 14.88 25.98
C TYR A 573 -20.01 15.61 24.91
N PHE A 574 -19.38 15.95 23.79
CA PHE A 574 -20.04 16.67 22.71
C PHE A 574 -21.13 15.83 22.00
N ALA A 575 -20.83 14.57 21.68
CA ALA A 575 -21.78 13.65 21.06
C ALA A 575 -23.00 13.38 21.95
N ARG A 576 -22.80 13.24 23.27
CA ARG A 576 -23.90 13.10 24.24
C ARG A 576 -24.81 14.32 24.29
N ALA A 577 -24.26 15.52 24.13
CA ALA A 577 -25.06 16.74 24.09
C ALA A 577 -25.79 16.91 22.75
N LEU A 578 -25.18 16.50 21.64
CA LEU A 578 -25.79 16.55 20.31
C LEU A 578 -26.94 15.55 20.13
N TRP A 579 -26.93 14.41 20.82
CA TRP A 579 -27.92 13.36 20.59
C TRP A 579 -29.37 13.80 20.86
N PRO A 580 -29.73 14.38 22.02
CA PRO A 580 -31.09 14.92 22.24
C PRO A 580 -31.45 16.02 21.23
N LEU A 581 -30.47 16.83 20.83
CA LEU A 581 -30.65 17.90 19.85
C LEU A 581 -31.04 17.33 18.49
N ARG A 582 -30.31 16.32 18.01
CA ARG A 582 -30.61 15.61 16.77
C ARG A 582 -31.99 14.97 16.78
N ALA A 583 -32.38 14.34 17.88
CA ALA A 583 -33.70 13.74 18.02
C ALA A 583 -34.81 14.79 17.84
N ALA A 584 -34.64 15.99 18.42
CA ALA A 584 -35.57 17.09 18.23
C ALA A 584 -35.62 17.60 16.77
N TRP A 585 -34.48 17.64 16.06
CA TRP A 585 -34.44 17.94 14.61
C TRP A 585 -35.24 16.92 13.79
N LEU A 586 -35.10 15.63 14.08
CA LEU A 586 -35.84 14.57 13.38
C LEU A 586 -37.34 14.63 13.67
N GLN A 587 -37.73 14.96 14.91
CA GLN A 587 -39.14 15.20 15.26
C GLN A 587 -39.72 16.39 14.49
N ALA A 588 -38.96 17.49 14.35
CA ALA A 588 -39.32 18.61 13.50
C ALA A 588 -39.48 18.18 12.02
N GLY A 589 -38.57 17.36 11.52
CA GLY A 589 -38.66 16.81 10.16
C GLY A 589 -39.87 15.92 9.97
N ALA A 590 -40.20 15.06 10.94
CA ALA A 590 -41.40 14.23 10.89
C ALA A 590 -42.68 15.09 10.85
N ALA A 591 -42.75 16.15 11.65
CA ALA A 591 -43.89 17.08 11.61
C ALA A 591 -44.04 17.79 10.25
N LEU A 592 -42.92 18.15 9.60
CA LEU A 592 -42.91 18.77 8.26
C LEU A 592 -43.22 17.78 7.13
N VAL A 593 -42.92 16.49 7.30
CA VAL A 593 -43.35 15.43 6.37
C VAL A 593 -44.85 15.21 6.46
N THR A 594 -45.41 15.18 7.67
CA THR A 594 -46.85 15.00 7.89
C THR A 594 -47.71 16.07 7.19
N CYS A 595 -47.22 17.30 7.09
CA CYS A 595 -47.89 18.38 6.35
C CYS A 595 -47.40 18.55 4.90
N GLY A 596 -46.62 17.59 4.36
CA GLY A 596 -46.19 17.55 2.97
C GLY A 596 -45.06 18.52 2.57
N ALA A 597 -44.50 19.28 3.51
CA ALA A 597 -43.47 20.28 3.25
C ALA A 597 -42.10 19.65 2.92
N LEU A 598 -41.82 18.46 3.47
CA LEU A 598 -40.64 17.65 3.18
C LEU A 598 -41.04 16.26 2.68
N ALA A 599 -40.14 15.58 1.97
CA ALA A 599 -40.33 14.20 1.53
C ALA A 599 -39.86 13.19 2.59
N THR A 600 -38.80 13.53 3.33
CA THR A 600 -38.26 12.70 4.41
C THR A 600 -37.83 13.56 5.59
N ALA A 601 -37.89 12.99 6.81
CA ALA A 601 -37.52 13.73 8.01
C ALA A 601 -36.05 14.18 8.00
N ALA A 602 -35.16 13.44 7.35
CA ALA A 602 -33.72 13.76 7.27
C ALA A 602 -33.41 15.03 6.45
N GLN A 603 -34.32 15.49 5.59
CA GLN A 603 -34.10 16.71 4.79
C GLN A 603 -33.94 17.97 5.65
N VAL A 604 -34.41 17.97 6.90
CA VAL A 604 -34.21 19.09 7.85
C VAL A 604 -32.75 19.40 8.15
N PHE A 605 -31.84 18.43 7.98
CA PHE A 605 -30.41 18.65 8.21
C PHE A 605 -29.77 19.51 7.11
N GLU A 606 -30.37 19.55 5.93
CA GLU A 606 -29.89 20.34 4.79
C GLU A 606 -30.51 21.75 4.77
N LEU A 607 -31.28 22.10 5.80
CA LEU A 607 -31.86 23.43 6.01
C LEU A 607 -31.13 24.18 7.14
N PRO A 608 -30.92 25.50 7.02
CA PRO A 608 -30.48 26.33 8.14
C PRO A 608 -31.48 26.31 9.30
N LEU A 609 -30.98 26.42 10.53
CA LEU A 609 -31.75 26.39 11.77
C LEU A 609 -32.83 27.47 11.80
N GLU A 610 -32.49 28.71 11.41
CA GLU A 610 -33.47 29.80 11.37
C GLU A 610 -34.61 29.46 10.40
N ARG A 611 -34.28 28.83 9.27
CA ARG A 611 -35.28 28.42 8.27
C ARG A 611 -36.19 27.31 8.78
N LEU A 612 -35.62 26.35 9.52
CA LEU A 612 -36.38 25.28 10.18
C LEU A 612 -37.34 25.84 11.23
N LEU A 613 -36.87 26.76 12.10
CA LEU A 613 -37.70 27.39 13.12
C LEU A 613 -38.88 28.16 12.51
N THR A 614 -38.64 28.96 11.45
CA THR A 614 -39.71 29.66 10.73
C THR A 614 -40.72 28.69 10.12
N ALA A 615 -40.26 27.62 9.44
CA ALA A 615 -41.15 26.64 8.82
C ALA A 615 -42.04 25.87 9.81
N LEU A 616 -41.56 25.70 11.06
CA LEU A 616 -42.34 25.08 12.13
C LEU A 616 -43.35 26.05 12.77
N ALA A 617 -43.01 27.34 12.85
CA ALA A 617 -43.86 28.38 13.44
C ALA A 617 -44.99 28.85 12.51
N ASP A 618 -44.75 28.88 11.20
CA ASP A 618 -45.73 29.36 10.21
C ASP A 618 -46.98 28.46 10.17
N GLU A 619 -48.18 29.02 9.96
CA GLU A 619 -49.40 28.21 9.80
C GLU A 619 -49.35 27.33 8.56
N THR A 620 -48.64 27.74 7.51
CA THR A 620 -48.41 26.95 6.30
C THR A 620 -46.92 27.00 5.92
N PRO A 621 -46.22 25.86 5.87
CA PRO A 621 -44.81 25.87 5.51
C PRO A 621 -44.62 26.34 4.06
N PRO A 622 -43.51 27.03 3.75
CA PRO A 622 -43.18 27.45 2.41
C PRO A 622 -43.12 26.26 1.42
N PRO A 623 -43.75 26.35 0.24
CA PRO A 623 -43.70 25.26 -0.75
C PRO A 623 -42.29 25.03 -1.31
N THR A 624 -41.40 26.02 -1.18
CA THR A 624 -40.00 25.96 -1.61
C THR A 624 -39.11 25.14 -0.68
N LEU A 625 -39.57 24.79 0.52
CA LEU A 625 -38.74 24.20 1.58
C LEU A 625 -38.04 22.90 1.13
N ARG A 626 -38.72 22.07 0.33
CA ARG A 626 -38.13 20.86 -0.26
C ARG A 626 -36.99 21.19 -1.23
N ALA A 627 -37.21 22.14 -2.14
CA ALA A 627 -36.20 22.56 -3.11
C ALA A 627 -35.01 23.24 -2.42
N GLU A 628 -35.24 23.98 -1.34
CA GLU A 628 -34.20 24.57 -0.49
C GLU A 628 -33.32 23.48 0.16
N ALA A 629 -33.93 22.42 0.69
CA ALA A 629 -33.18 21.28 1.26
C ALA A 629 -32.36 20.52 0.21
N GLU A 630 -32.91 20.31 -0.99
CA GLU A 630 -32.18 19.68 -2.11
C GLU A 630 -31.01 20.54 -2.60
N ALA A 631 -31.20 21.86 -2.68
CA ALA A 631 -30.13 22.81 -3.00
C ALA A 631 -29.04 22.81 -1.92
N GLY A 632 -29.41 22.71 -0.63
CA GLY A 632 -28.49 22.57 0.50
C GLY A 632 -27.60 21.32 0.37
N ALA A 633 -28.20 20.17 0.07
CA ALA A 633 -27.48 18.92 -0.15
C ALA A 633 -26.52 19.00 -1.35
N ALA A 634 -26.96 19.59 -2.46
CA ALA A 634 -26.14 19.80 -3.65
C ALA A 634 -24.94 20.73 -3.36
N LEU A 635 -25.17 21.80 -2.59
CA LEU A 635 -24.13 22.74 -2.19
C LEU A 635 -23.10 22.08 -1.26
N ARG A 636 -23.54 21.29 -0.28
CA ARG A 636 -22.66 20.51 0.60
C ARG A 636 -21.78 19.55 -0.20
N LYS A 637 -22.36 18.84 -1.17
CA LYS A 637 -21.62 17.97 -2.10
C LYS A 637 -20.62 18.73 -2.96
N ALA A 638 -20.97 19.92 -3.45
CA ALA A 638 -20.07 20.77 -4.22
C ALA A 638 -18.88 21.28 -3.36
N ARG A 639 -19.15 21.66 -2.11
CA ARG A 639 -18.14 22.09 -1.13
C ARG A 639 -17.14 20.98 -0.78
N GLY A 640 -17.56 19.70 -0.81
CA GLY A 640 -16.66 18.57 -0.59
C GLY A 640 -15.51 18.46 -1.61
N ARG A 641 -15.58 19.20 -2.73
CA ARG A 641 -14.51 19.28 -3.75
C ARG A 641 -13.52 20.41 -3.48
N LEU A 642 -13.73 21.18 -2.42
CA LEU A 642 -12.86 22.28 -2.02
C LEU A 642 -11.71 21.75 -1.17
N ARG A 643 -10.60 22.49 -1.19
CA ARG A 643 -9.50 22.29 -0.27
C ARG A 643 -9.54 23.47 0.71
N PRO A 644 -9.81 23.26 2.00
CA PRO A 644 -9.75 24.34 3.00
C PRO A 644 -8.30 24.67 3.38
N PRO A 645 -7.97 25.94 3.67
CA PRO A 645 -6.67 26.33 4.20
C PRO A 645 -6.49 25.83 5.64
N LEU A 646 -5.24 25.55 6.04
CA LEU A 646 -4.94 25.08 7.40
C LEU A 646 -5.18 26.17 8.45
N ALA A 647 -4.88 27.41 8.09
CA ALA A 647 -5.12 28.58 8.91
C ALA A 647 -5.39 29.81 8.03
N ILE A 648 -6.06 30.81 8.59
CA ILE A 648 -6.31 32.10 7.98
C ILE A 648 -5.81 33.15 8.96
N HIS A 649 -4.79 33.91 8.59
CA HIS A 649 -4.20 34.95 9.43
C HIS A 649 -4.36 36.30 8.76
N GLY A 650 -5.05 37.25 9.40
CA GLY A 650 -5.30 38.58 8.82
C GLY A 650 -5.88 38.52 7.38
N GLY A 651 -6.79 37.57 7.13
CA GLY A 651 -7.41 37.35 5.81
C GLY A 651 -6.54 36.60 4.78
N ARG A 652 -5.30 36.23 5.10
CA ARG A 652 -4.42 35.45 4.21
C ARG A 652 -4.52 33.96 4.52
N CYS A 653 -4.61 33.13 3.49
CA CYS A 653 -4.72 31.68 3.67
C CYS A 653 -3.35 31.02 3.76
N HIS A 654 -3.20 30.12 4.75
CA HIS A 654 -2.02 29.31 4.96
C HIS A 654 -2.32 27.85 4.64
N TRP A 655 -1.74 27.35 3.56
CA TRP A 655 -2.06 26.05 2.98
C TRP A 655 -1.16 24.90 3.47
N GLY A 656 -0.16 25.22 4.32
CA GLY A 656 0.91 24.30 4.74
C GLY A 656 1.98 24.10 3.65
N VAL A 657 3.21 23.77 4.06
CA VAL A 657 4.30 23.45 3.14
C VAL A 657 4.31 21.93 2.91
N PRO A 658 4.17 21.42 1.67
CA PRO A 658 4.45 20.02 1.38
C PRO A 658 5.91 19.74 1.74
N SER A 659 6.17 18.69 2.51
CA SER A 659 7.55 18.27 2.77
C SER A 659 8.17 17.77 1.46
N ALA A 660 8.95 18.63 0.81
CA ALA A 660 9.69 18.34 -0.41
C ALA A 660 10.89 17.45 -0.10
N CYS A 661 10.69 16.13 -0.12
CA CYS A 661 11.75 15.13 -0.26
C CYS A 661 11.21 13.93 -1.05
N ASP A 662 11.73 13.67 -2.25
CA ASP A 662 11.15 12.75 -3.24
C ASP A 662 11.03 11.27 -2.82
N HIS A 663 11.56 10.85 -1.67
CA HIS A 663 11.58 9.43 -1.25
C HIS A 663 11.05 9.14 0.16
N ALA A 664 10.57 10.13 0.92
CA ALA A 664 10.05 9.90 2.29
C ALA A 664 8.95 10.90 2.69
N LEU A 665 7.78 10.39 3.07
CA LEU A 665 6.75 11.16 3.78
C LEU A 665 7.28 11.46 5.20
N ARG A 666 7.33 12.74 5.55
CA ARG A 666 7.78 13.19 6.88
C ARG A 666 6.60 13.73 7.68
N GLY A 667 6.53 13.36 8.94
CA GLY A 667 5.58 13.86 9.92
C GLY A 667 6.17 13.77 11.33
N ILE A 668 5.33 13.99 12.32
CA ILE A 668 5.65 13.88 13.74
C ILE A 668 5.49 12.41 14.13
N GLY A 669 6.60 11.78 14.49
CA GLY A 669 6.58 10.38 14.91
C GLY A 669 6.14 10.19 16.37
N CYS A 670 5.41 9.10 16.63
CA CYS A 670 4.81 8.79 17.94
C CYS A 670 5.45 7.57 18.62
N GLY A 671 6.69 7.22 18.27
CA GLY A 671 7.43 6.08 18.82
C GLY A 671 7.13 4.77 18.08
N GLY A 672 8.04 3.78 18.20
CA GLY A 672 7.90 2.45 17.59
C GLY A 672 8.27 2.35 16.10
N THR A 673 8.39 1.12 15.62
CA THR A 673 8.61 0.78 14.21
C THR A 673 7.59 -0.26 13.78
N GLY A 674 6.86 -0.01 12.71
CA GLY A 674 5.82 -0.89 12.18
C GLY A 674 6.00 -1.09 10.68
N GLN A 675 5.54 -2.24 10.18
CA GLN A 675 5.47 -2.53 8.75
C GLN A 675 4.20 -3.34 8.47
N GLY A 676 3.54 -3.00 7.38
CA GLY A 676 2.36 -3.72 6.92
C GLY A 676 1.80 -3.14 5.62
N PRO A 677 0.75 -3.76 5.08
CA PRO A 677 0.10 -3.27 3.87
C PRO A 677 -0.56 -1.93 4.13
N VAL A 678 -0.33 -0.95 3.25
CA VAL A 678 -0.92 0.38 3.37
C VAL A 678 -2.36 0.40 2.87
N ARG A 679 -3.28 0.88 3.72
CA ARG A 679 -4.67 1.16 3.34
C ARG A 679 -4.96 2.63 3.53
N VAL A 680 -5.29 3.31 2.44
CA VAL A 680 -5.71 4.71 2.48
C VAL A 680 -7.21 4.81 2.58
N LEU A 681 -7.64 5.56 3.59
CA LEU A 681 -9.04 5.79 3.89
C LEU A 681 -9.44 7.18 3.46
N ARG A 682 -10.48 7.22 2.63
CA ARG A 682 -11.13 8.46 2.20
C ARG A 682 -12.54 8.59 2.77
N ASP A 683 -13.13 7.48 3.20
CA ASP A 683 -14.45 7.41 3.82
C ASP A 683 -14.34 6.67 5.16
N PRO A 684 -14.59 7.35 6.30
CA PRO A 684 -14.63 6.72 7.61
C PRO A 684 -15.70 5.63 7.74
N ALA A 685 -16.81 5.71 7.01
CA ALA A 685 -17.88 4.70 7.05
C ALA A 685 -17.47 3.39 6.35
N ALA A 686 -16.57 3.45 5.37
CA ALA A 686 -16.03 2.28 4.68
C ALA A 686 -15.07 1.44 5.54
N LEU A 687 -14.53 1.98 6.64
CA LEU A 687 -13.77 1.22 7.65
C LEU A 687 -14.62 0.19 8.38
N LEU A 688 -15.91 0.48 8.52
CA LEU A 688 -16.78 -0.17 9.49
C LEU A 688 -17.06 -1.64 9.14
N THR A 689 -16.78 -2.05 7.90
CA THR A 689 -17.02 -3.40 7.36
C THR A 689 -15.74 -4.16 6.96
N GLN A 690 -14.55 -3.59 7.19
CA GLN A 690 -13.28 -4.16 6.73
C GLN A 690 -12.44 -4.75 7.86
N ASP A 691 -11.72 -5.85 7.57
CA ASP A 691 -10.67 -6.39 8.44
C ASP A 691 -9.41 -5.53 8.33
N LEU A 692 -8.99 -4.96 9.47
CA LEU A 692 -7.88 -4.01 9.56
C LEU A 692 -6.61 -4.62 10.17
N ARG A 693 -6.63 -5.92 10.49
CA ARG A 693 -5.53 -6.59 11.19
C ARG A 693 -4.22 -6.54 10.40
N GLY A 694 -3.16 -6.06 11.06
CA GLY A 694 -1.82 -5.98 10.50
C GLY A 694 -1.64 -4.92 9.41
N LEU A 695 -2.64 -4.07 9.17
CA LEU A 695 -2.58 -2.99 8.19
C LEU A 695 -1.94 -1.72 8.74
N VAL A 696 -1.37 -0.94 7.82
CA VAL A 696 -0.92 0.42 8.05
C VAL A 696 -2.02 1.34 7.57
N LEU A 697 -2.66 2.02 8.51
CA LEU A 697 -3.78 2.90 8.21
C LEU A 697 -3.27 4.28 7.81
N VAL A 698 -3.70 4.77 6.64
CA VAL A 698 -3.44 6.15 6.21
C VAL A 698 -4.76 6.88 6.10
N CYS A 699 -4.97 7.90 6.93
CA CYS A 699 -6.20 8.70 6.91
C CYS A 699 -5.90 10.20 7.05
N PRO A 700 -6.84 11.09 6.68
CA PRO A 700 -6.62 12.53 6.85
C PRO A 700 -6.45 12.87 8.33
N THR A 701 -7.37 12.35 9.16
CA THR A 701 -7.37 12.46 10.62
C THR A 701 -7.85 11.13 11.23
N LEU A 702 -7.53 10.89 12.50
CA LEU A 702 -8.07 9.76 13.26
C LEU A 702 -9.24 10.27 14.11
N THR A 703 -10.47 9.85 13.80
CA THR A 703 -11.65 10.16 14.62
C THR A 703 -11.76 9.17 15.79
N PRO A 704 -12.39 9.54 16.92
CA PRO A 704 -12.55 8.67 18.09
C PRO A 704 -13.29 7.37 17.82
N ALA A 705 -14.21 7.37 16.83
CA ALA A 705 -14.88 6.18 16.34
C ALA A 705 -13.90 5.09 15.84
N LEU A 706 -12.66 5.47 15.52
CA LEU A 706 -11.58 4.59 15.07
C LEU A 706 -10.56 4.27 16.18
N ALA A 707 -10.67 4.87 17.37
CA ALA A 707 -9.80 4.56 18.51
C ALA A 707 -9.81 3.07 18.90
N PRO A 708 -10.95 2.35 18.90
CA PRO A 708 -11.00 0.93 19.27
C PRO A 708 -10.31 0.00 18.26
N VAL A 709 -10.01 0.48 17.05
CA VAL A 709 -9.44 -0.35 15.97
C VAL A 709 -7.93 -0.24 15.88
N LEU A 710 -7.32 0.73 16.57
CA LEU A 710 -5.89 1.00 16.55
C LEU A 710 -5.06 -0.19 17.04
N ALA A 711 -5.53 -0.94 18.02
CA ALA A 711 -4.84 -2.10 18.59
C ALA A 711 -4.67 -3.25 17.58
N GLN A 712 -5.41 -3.22 16.47
CA GLN A 712 -5.37 -4.22 15.40
C GLN A 712 -4.37 -3.83 14.30
N LEU A 713 -3.97 -2.56 14.24
CA LEU A 713 -3.12 -2.02 13.18
C LEU A 713 -1.65 -2.38 13.42
N SER A 714 -0.88 -2.48 12.33
CA SER A 714 0.58 -2.50 12.39
C SER A 714 1.18 -1.08 12.36
N GLY A 715 0.36 -0.07 12.02
CA GLY A 715 0.71 1.33 12.21
C GLY A 715 -0.34 2.34 11.73
N LEU A 716 -0.12 3.61 12.07
CA LEU A 716 -1.01 4.72 11.74
C LEU A 716 -0.23 5.89 11.10
N VAL A 717 -0.73 6.40 9.99
CA VAL A 717 -0.21 7.60 9.34
C VAL A 717 -1.36 8.58 9.13
N THR A 718 -1.21 9.80 9.63
CA THR A 718 -2.20 10.84 9.40
C THR A 718 -1.62 12.03 8.65
N ASP A 719 -2.42 12.63 7.76
CA ASP A 719 -2.06 13.92 7.14
C ASP A 719 -2.00 15.01 8.19
N HIS A 720 -2.76 14.84 9.27
CA HIS A 720 -3.07 15.88 10.22
C HIS A 720 -2.84 15.38 11.65
N GLY A 721 -2.17 16.19 12.46
CA GLY A 721 -1.90 15.88 13.86
C GLY A 721 -0.63 16.57 14.36
N GLY A 722 -0.52 16.71 15.67
CA GLY A 722 0.60 17.34 16.38
C GLY A 722 1.22 16.35 17.37
N ARG A 723 2.30 16.75 18.06
CA ARG A 723 2.91 15.89 19.10
C ARG A 723 1.92 15.48 20.21
N LEU A 724 0.87 16.26 20.44
CA LEU A 724 -0.15 16.08 21.48
C LEU A 724 -1.58 15.93 20.91
N SER A 725 -1.73 15.60 19.62
CA SER A 725 -3.06 15.33 19.03
C SER A 725 -3.60 13.97 19.46
N HIS A 726 -4.92 13.78 19.38
CA HIS A 726 -5.60 12.54 19.76
C HIS A 726 -4.94 11.29 19.15
N ALA A 727 -4.70 11.30 17.83
CA ALA A 727 -4.00 10.24 17.10
C ALA A 727 -2.60 9.90 17.66
N ALA A 728 -1.86 10.92 18.11
CA ALA A 728 -0.50 10.75 18.62
C ALA A 728 -0.46 10.24 20.07
N LEU A 729 -1.52 10.50 20.83
CA LEU A 729 -1.65 10.07 22.22
C LEU A 729 -2.15 8.64 22.28
N LEU A 730 -3.22 8.30 21.55
CA LEU A 730 -3.71 6.93 21.45
C LEU A 730 -2.67 5.98 20.87
N ALA A 731 -1.92 6.40 19.84
CA ALA A 731 -0.83 5.58 19.30
C ALA A 731 0.22 5.25 20.37
N ARG A 732 0.60 6.22 21.21
CA ARG A 732 1.54 6.00 22.33
C ARG A 732 0.96 5.10 23.41
N GLU A 733 -0.31 5.32 23.77
CA GLU A 733 -1.01 4.50 24.77
C GLU A 733 -1.23 3.06 24.30
N GLN A 734 -1.33 2.81 23.01
CA GLN A 734 -1.49 1.45 22.49
C GLN A 734 -0.16 0.83 22.04
N GLY A 735 0.96 1.57 22.13
CA GLY A 735 2.25 1.14 21.61
C GLY A 735 2.28 0.99 20.08
N LEU A 736 1.32 1.59 19.38
CA LEU A 736 1.17 1.55 17.93
C LEU A 736 2.17 2.49 17.26
N PRO A 737 3.02 2.01 16.33
CA PRO A 737 3.89 2.90 15.58
C PRO A 737 3.09 3.88 14.71
N ALA A 738 3.25 5.19 14.95
CA ALA A 738 2.48 6.20 14.21
C ALA A 738 3.29 7.43 13.75
N VAL A 739 2.87 8.02 12.63
CA VAL A 739 3.41 9.26 12.06
C VAL A 739 2.25 10.21 11.76
N VAL A 740 2.13 11.31 12.50
CA VAL A 740 1.03 12.26 12.37
C VAL A 740 1.47 13.57 11.72
N GLY A 741 0.55 14.28 11.07
CA GLY A 741 0.85 15.62 10.52
C GLY A 741 1.75 15.59 9.29
N THR A 742 1.61 14.58 8.43
CA THR A 742 2.40 14.45 7.19
C THR A 742 2.01 15.44 6.08
N GLY A 743 0.84 16.09 6.23
CA GLY A 743 0.30 17.10 5.32
C GLY A 743 -0.16 16.59 3.96
N SER A 744 0.22 15.38 3.55
CA SER A 744 0.03 14.89 2.18
C SER A 744 0.11 13.36 2.01
N ALA A 745 0.07 12.56 3.07
CA ALA A 745 0.04 11.10 2.97
C ALA A 745 -1.19 10.55 2.23
N THR A 746 -2.42 11.04 2.46
CA THR A 746 -3.61 10.56 1.71
C THR A 746 -3.67 10.95 0.22
N PRO A 747 -3.14 12.11 -0.24
CA PRO A 747 -3.01 12.39 -1.67
C PRO A 747 -1.72 11.86 -2.33
N SER A 748 -0.78 11.32 -1.54
CA SER A 748 0.53 10.86 -2.02
C SER A 748 0.44 9.73 -3.06
N ARG A 749 1.51 9.53 -3.84
CA ARG A 749 1.61 8.41 -4.79
C ARG A 749 1.44 7.04 -4.12
N TYR A 750 1.81 6.91 -2.84
CA TYR A 750 1.59 5.69 -2.04
C TYR A 750 0.10 5.39 -1.83
N ALA A 751 -0.74 6.44 -1.80
CA ALA A 751 -2.19 6.33 -1.70
C ALA A 751 -2.91 6.02 -3.01
N ARG A 752 -2.32 6.39 -4.16
CA ARG A 752 -2.88 6.10 -5.49
C ARG A 752 -2.68 4.64 -5.88
N ALA A 753 -1.60 4.01 -5.43
CA ALA A 753 -1.35 2.59 -5.64
C ALA A 753 -2.42 1.70 -4.97
N SER A 754 -2.86 2.01 -3.74
CA SER A 754 -3.84 1.20 -3.02
C SER A 754 -5.27 1.21 -3.60
N GLY A 755 -5.61 2.18 -4.45
CA GLY A 755 -6.90 2.23 -5.16
C GLY A 755 -6.98 1.28 -6.36
N SER A 756 -5.86 0.67 -6.77
CA SER A 756 -5.74 -0.20 -7.94
C SER A 756 -5.66 -1.70 -7.62
N GLY A 757 -5.85 -2.09 -6.35
CA GLY A 757 -5.67 -3.48 -5.92
C GLY A 757 -4.20 -3.91 -5.75
N SER A 758 -3.22 -3.00 -5.91
CA SER A 758 -1.82 -3.26 -5.55
C SER A 758 -1.54 -2.86 -4.09
N MET A 759 -0.98 -3.79 -3.30
CA MET A 759 -0.52 -3.50 -1.94
C MET A 759 0.85 -2.82 -2.00
N ALA A 760 0.91 -1.54 -1.67
CA ALA A 760 2.17 -0.88 -1.36
C ALA A 760 2.55 -1.20 0.10
N CYS A 761 3.74 -1.78 0.33
CA CYS A 761 4.34 -1.85 1.66
C CYS A 761 5.13 -0.57 1.90
N VAL A 762 4.85 0.12 3.01
CA VAL A 762 5.64 1.28 3.45
C VAL A 762 6.35 0.92 4.74
N ALA A 763 7.68 1.05 4.74
CA ALA A 763 8.49 0.97 5.94
C ALA A 763 8.74 2.39 6.46
N TRP A 764 8.48 2.64 7.75
CA TRP A 764 8.90 3.87 8.41
C TRP A 764 9.68 3.58 9.69
N ALA A 765 10.58 4.50 10.04
CA ALA A 765 11.35 4.46 11.27
C ALA A 765 11.12 5.77 12.02
N CYS A 766 10.46 5.71 13.18
CA CYS A 766 10.39 6.82 14.10
C CYS A 766 11.56 6.70 15.08
N ARG A 767 12.60 7.52 14.93
CA ARG A 767 13.68 7.59 15.94
C ARG A 767 13.25 8.49 17.10
N TRP A 768 13.35 7.95 18.30
CA TRP A 768 13.43 8.72 19.53
C TRP A 768 14.73 9.56 19.48
N SER A 769 14.66 10.85 19.76
CA SER A 769 15.86 11.68 19.91
C SER A 769 15.98 12.17 21.35
N ASP A 770 16.79 11.47 22.14
CA ASP A 770 17.22 11.85 23.50
C ASP A 770 18.14 13.10 23.54
N ARG A 771 18.09 13.98 22.54
CA ARG A 771 18.93 15.17 22.52
C ARG A 771 18.10 16.42 22.23
N PRO A 772 18.24 17.48 23.05
CA PRO A 772 17.64 18.76 22.74
C PRO A 772 18.20 19.25 21.40
N SER A 773 17.33 19.83 20.57
CA SER A 773 17.74 20.50 19.33
C SER A 773 18.83 21.52 19.67
N PRO A 774 20.01 21.51 19.01
CA PRO A 774 21.00 22.54 19.25
C PRO A 774 20.42 23.90 18.84
N PRO A 775 20.75 24.99 19.58
CA PRO A 775 20.28 26.32 19.23
C PRO A 775 20.87 26.71 17.88
N ARG A 776 20.07 27.39 17.05
CA ARG A 776 20.52 27.94 15.76
C ARG A 776 21.74 28.83 16.00
N PRO A 777 22.92 28.57 15.37
CA PRO A 777 23.99 29.55 15.40
C PRO A 777 23.65 30.68 14.43
N ARG A 778 23.73 31.90 14.96
CA ARG A 778 23.72 33.15 14.20
C ARG A 778 24.88 33.17 13.20
N ALA A 779 24.67 33.91 12.11
CA ALA A 779 25.66 34.21 11.11
C ALA A 779 26.95 34.84 11.70
N SER A 780 28.02 34.77 10.90
CA SER A 780 29.26 35.57 10.94
C SER A 780 30.50 34.97 11.63
N CYS A 781 31.48 34.68 10.76
CA CYS A 781 32.93 34.97 10.81
C CYS A 781 33.76 34.47 12.00
N TYR A 782 34.80 33.67 11.74
CA TYR A 782 36.16 33.71 12.33
C TYR A 782 37.01 32.71 11.52
N SER A 783 37.75 33.15 10.49
CA SER A 783 39.11 33.70 10.50
C SER A 783 40.21 32.70 10.86
N ALA A 784 41.19 32.64 9.95
CA ALA A 784 42.31 31.72 9.90
C ALA A 784 43.37 31.99 10.99
N ARG A 785 44.03 30.93 11.46
CA ARG A 785 45.39 30.93 12.05
C ARG A 785 45.95 29.49 11.94
N ARG A 786 46.71 29.21 10.87
CA ARG A 786 48.19 29.08 10.79
C ARG A 786 48.79 27.91 11.58
N CYS A 787 49.20 26.87 10.85
CA CYS A 787 50.29 25.95 11.23
C CYS A 787 51.61 26.42 10.59
N PRO A 788 52.78 26.21 11.24
CA PRO A 788 54.05 26.74 10.80
C PRO A 788 54.80 25.81 9.83
N GLY A 789 55.30 26.41 8.75
CA GLY A 789 56.69 26.30 8.30
C GLY A 789 57.24 24.95 7.85
N ARG A 790 57.37 24.79 6.53
CA ARG A 790 58.67 24.45 5.91
C ARG A 790 58.76 25.05 4.49
N ALA A 791 59.79 25.88 4.32
CA ALA A 791 60.25 26.55 3.10
C ALA A 791 60.73 25.51 2.06
N ALA A 792 60.43 25.60 0.76
CA ALA A 792 60.79 26.58 -0.30
C ALA A 792 61.94 26.06 -1.19
N GLY A 793 61.73 26.16 -2.52
CA GLY A 793 62.66 25.89 -3.61
C GLY A 793 62.28 24.63 -4.40
N GLY A 794 61.99 24.63 -5.70
CA GLY A 794 61.96 25.65 -6.74
C GLY A 794 61.88 24.93 -8.10
N ALA A 795 61.15 25.52 -9.05
CA ALA A 795 61.13 25.28 -10.51
C ALA A 795 60.56 23.94 -11.04
N GLY A 796 59.69 24.06 -12.05
CA GLY A 796 59.26 22.96 -12.91
C GLY A 796 57.82 23.10 -13.39
N THR A 797 57.63 23.74 -14.53
CA THR A 797 56.39 23.71 -15.31
C THR A 797 56.12 22.27 -15.76
N ASP A 798 55.11 21.62 -15.20
CA ASP A 798 54.45 20.44 -15.79
C ASP A 798 53.07 20.21 -15.13
N GLY A 799 52.13 19.70 -15.93
CA GLY A 799 50.70 19.65 -15.61
C GLY A 799 50.38 18.90 -14.32
N MET A 800 49.40 19.43 -13.57
CA MET A 800 48.89 18.76 -12.37
C MET A 800 47.36 18.87 -12.29
N SER A 801 46.73 17.81 -12.81
CA SER A 801 45.55 17.13 -12.29
C SER A 801 44.63 17.93 -11.34
N SER A 802 43.49 18.36 -11.88
CA SER A 802 42.30 18.65 -11.09
C SER A 802 41.78 17.36 -10.45
N THR A 803 42.11 17.11 -9.18
CA THR A 803 41.54 16.00 -8.42
C THR A 803 40.10 16.35 -8.02
N THR A 804 39.17 16.05 -8.91
CA THR A 804 37.73 15.92 -8.63
C THR A 804 37.55 14.96 -7.45
N PRO A 805 36.67 15.22 -6.47
CA PRO A 805 36.31 14.19 -5.50
C PRO A 805 35.66 13.05 -6.28
N SER A 806 36.33 11.91 -6.36
CA SER A 806 35.82 10.74 -7.08
C SER A 806 34.44 10.40 -6.53
N SER A 807 33.44 10.37 -7.41
CA SER A 807 32.14 9.76 -7.13
C SER A 807 32.38 8.40 -6.48
N ARG A 808 31.93 8.20 -5.24
CA ARG A 808 31.87 6.87 -4.65
C ARG A 808 30.98 6.03 -5.56
N THR A 809 31.57 5.15 -6.37
CA THR A 809 30.85 4.08 -7.06
C THR A 809 30.17 3.24 -5.98
N GLU A 810 28.86 3.36 -5.83
CA GLU A 810 28.08 2.46 -4.96
C GLU A 810 28.36 1.03 -5.41
N ARG A 811 28.91 0.21 -4.51
CA ARG A 811 29.21 -1.19 -4.83
C ARG A 811 27.94 -2.01 -4.63
N SER A 812 27.68 -2.93 -5.55
CA SER A 812 26.53 -3.84 -5.49
C SER A 812 26.96 -5.23 -5.02
N GLY A 813 26.05 -6.01 -4.44
CA GLY A 813 26.29 -7.37 -3.99
C GLY A 813 25.40 -8.37 -4.71
N LEU A 814 25.93 -9.55 -5.01
CA LEU A 814 25.16 -10.71 -5.50
C LEU A 814 25.37 -11.89 -4.52
N LEU A 815 24.31 -12.25 -3.82
CA LEU A 815 24.28 -13.35 -2.86
C LEU A 815 23.68 -14.59 -3.50
N LEU A 816 24.52 -15.57 -3.84
CA LEU A 816 24.09 -16.89 -4.31
C LEU A 816 23.77 -17.77 -3.10
N ILE A 817 22.58 -18.37 -3.04
CA ILE A 817 22.15 -19.19 -1.89
C ILE A 817 21.81 -20.61 -2.33
N ASN A 818 22.40 -21.60 -1.67
CA ASN A 818 22.07 -23.01 -1.86
C ASN A 818 21.73 -23.69 -0.51
N LEU A 819 21.26 -24.94 -0.54
CA LEU A 819 20.73 -25.62 0.66
C LEU A 819 21.83 -25.84 1.71
N GLY A 820 22.99 -26.29 1.25
CA GLY A 820 24.14 -26.59 2.08
C GLY A 820 24.45 -28.07 2.19
N THR A 821 25.54 -28.34 2.91
CA THR A 821 26.12 -29.68 3.06
C THR A 821 26.89 -29.70 4.40
N PRO A 822 27.06 -30.86 5.06
CA PRO A 822 27.88 -30.94 6.27
C PRO A 822 29.34 -30.55 6.00
N ASP A 823 30.03 -30.05 7.02
CA ASP A 823 31.42 -29.60 6.89
C ASP A 823 32.42 -30.75 6.67
N SER A 824 32.07 -31.96 7.12
CA SER A 824 32.86 -33.17 6.89
C SER A 824 31.96 -34.42 6.88
N THR A 825 32.54 -35.57 6.52
CA THR A 825 31.89 -36.88 6.61
C THR A 825 31.79 -37.41 8.04
N ALA A 826 32.32 -36.69 9.04
CA ALA A 826 32.23 -37.11 10.43
C ALA A 826 30.79 -37.08 10.94
N VAL A 827 30.39 -38.12 11.67
CA VAL A 827 29.02 -38.26 12.21
C VAL A 827 28.60 -37.05 13.04
N ARG A 828 29.53 -36.40 13.74
CA ARG A 828 29.28 -35.18 14.52
C ARG A 828 28.82 -34.01 13.64
N ASP A 829 29.50 -33.76 12.53
CA ASP A 829 29.23 -32.63 11.64
C ASP A 829 27.94 -32.88 10.84
N VAL A 830 27.73 -34.12 10.39
CA VAL A 830 26.47 -34.56 9.79
C VAL A 830 25.30 -34.42 10.77
N ARG A 831 25.51 -34.74 12.06
CA ARG A 831 24.49 -34.54 13.10
C ARG A 831 24.19 -33.06 13.32
N ARG A 832 25.20 -32.17 13.28
CA ARG A 832 24.99 -30.71 13.38
C ARG A 832 24.16 -30.21 12.20
N TYR A 833 24.55 -30.57 10.98
CA TYR A 833 23.83 -30.23 9.75
C TYR A 833 22.37 -30.71 9.78
N LEU A 834 22.14 -32.00 10.07
CA LEU A 834 20.79 -32.56 10.13
C LEU A 834 19.93 -31.93 11.23
N ARG A 835 20.52 -31.57 12.38
CA ARG A 835 19.81 -30.87 13.44
C ARG A 835 19.35 -29.51 12.96
N GLU A 836 20.22 -28.74 12.31
CA GLU A 836 19.87 -27.42 11.77
C GLU A 836 18.77 -27.54 10.71
N PHE A 837 18.98 -28.40 9.71
CA PHE A 837 18.06 -28.62 8.60
C PHE A 837 16.66 -29.07 9.05
N LEU A 838 16.58 -30.10 9.88
CA LEU A 838 15.30 -30.71 10.27
C LEU A 838 14.63 -29.97 11.45
N SER A 839 15.32 -29.01 12.08
CA SER A 839 14.70 -28.13 13.09
C SER A 839 13.86 -27.01 12.46
N ASP A 840 14.00 -26.80 11.15
CA ASP A 840 13.33 -25.73 10.42
C ASP A 840 11.82 -25.97 10.29
N PRO A 841 10.97 -25.01 10.70
CA PRO A 841 9.51 -25.14 10.61
C PRO A 841 8.97 -25.21 9.18
N ARG A 842 9.73 -24.77 8.17
CA ARG A 842 9.33 -24.87 6.76
C ARG A 842 9.69 -26.21 6.14
N VAL A 843 10.61 -26.96 6.76
CA VAL A 843 10.99 -28.32 6.34
C VAL A 843 10.09 -29.34 7.03
N ILE A 844 9.93 -29.24 8.36
CA ILE A 844 8.98 -30.04 9.14
C ILE A 844 7.92 -29.10 9.73
N ASP A 845 6.83 -28.94 8.99
CA ASP A 845 5.67 -28.08 9.26
C ASP A 845 4.73 -28.62 10.35
N ARG A 846 5.32 -29.14 11.43
CA ARG A 846 4.64 -29.58 12.66
C ARG A 846 4.86 -28.56 13.79
N PRO A 847 4.00 -28.51 14.82
CA PRO A 847 4.24 -27.72 16.03
C PRO A 847 5.63 -27.97 16.63
N ALA A 848 6.24 -26.94 17.23
CA ALA A 848 7.64 -26.95 17.65
C ALA A 848 7.99 -28.13 18.58
N TRP A 849 7.11 -28.47 19.52
CA TRP A 849 7.32 -29.58 20.45
C TRP A 849 7.29 -30.95 19.76
N GLN A 850 6.39 -31.17 18.80
CA GLN A 850 6.32 -32.41 18.01
C GLN A 850 7.56 -32.57 17.14
N ARG A 851 7.97 -31.49 16.45
CA ARG A 851 9.21 -31.48 15.65
C ARG A 851 10.42 -31.78 16.52
N TRP A 852 10.50 -31.20 17.72
CA TRP A 852 11.59 -31.45 18.67
C TRP A 852 11.65 -32.92 19.10
N LEU A 853 10.51 -33.56 19.41
CA LEU A 853 10.43 -34.98 19.77
C LEU A 853 10.89 -35.88 18.61
N ILE A 854 10.33 -35.67 17.40
CA ILE A 854 10.71 -36.43 16.20
C ILE A 854 12.21 -36.32 15.93
N LEU A 855 12.74 -35.09 15.99
CA LEU A 855 14.12 -34.81 15.68
C LEU A 855 15.07 -35.44 16.71
N ASN A 856 14.87 -35.17 18.00
CA ASN A 856 15.85 -35.53 19.03
C ASN A 856 15.71 -36.98 19.51
N LEU A 857 14.51 -37.58 19.47
CA LEU A 857 14.29 -38.94 19.97
C LEU A 857 14.37 -40.01 18.86
N PHE A 858 13.97 -39.69 17.63
CA PHE A 858 13.89 -40.69 16.55
C PHE A 858 14.95 -40.49 15.47
N ILE A 859 15.15 -39.25 15.00
CA ILE A 859 16.03 -38.99 13.84
C ILE A 859 17.50 -38.88 14.23
N LEU A 860 17.88 -37.93 15.10
CA LEU A 860 19.27 -37.62 15.43
C LEU A 860 20.06 -38.76 16.11
N PRO A 861 19.45 -39.71 16.84
CA PRO A 861 20.19 -40.83 17.41
C PRO A 861 20.71 -41.84 16.37
N ARG A 862 19.98 -42.03 15.25
CA ARG A 862 20.26 -43.10 14.28
C ARG A 862 20.70 -42.58 12.89
N ARG A 863 19.98 -41.59 12.34
CA ARG A 863 20.13 -41.13 10.94
C ARG A 863 21.52 -40.55 10.58
N PRO A 864 22.24 -39.84 11.47
CA PRO A 864 23.54 -39.27 11.12
C PRO A 864 24.59 -40.31 10.71
N ARG A 865 24.58 -41.52 11.28
CA ARG A 865 25.55 -42.59 10.93
C ARG A 865 25.37 -43.04 9.48
N HIS A 866 24.12 -43.31 9.09
CA HIS A 866 23.79 -43.71 7.73
C HIS A 866 24.08 -42.59 6.71
N SER A 867 23.73 -41.35 7.07
CA SER A 867 23.96 -40.20 6.19
C SER A 867 25.45 -39.91 6.01
N ALA A 868 26.25 -40.04 7.08
CA ALA A 868 27.71 -39.92 7.01
C ALA A 868 28.35 -40.95 6.07
N ALA A 869 27.90 -42.20 6.12
CA ALA A 869 28.37 -43.24 5.20
C ALA A 869 28.02 -42.91 3.73
N ALA A 870 26.82 -42.36 3.48
CA ALA A 870 26.44 -41.94 2.14
C ALA A 870 27.30 -40.76 1.63
N TYR A 871 27.53 -39.74 2.47
CA TYR A 871 28.44 -38.64 2.13
C TYR A 871 29.87 -39.10 1.86
N ALA A 872 30.36 -40.10 2.59
CA ALA A 872 31.70 -40.65 2.39
C ALA A 872 31.90 -41.27 0.99
N LYS A 873 30.84 -41.81 0.36
CA LYS A 873 30.92 -42.38 -0.99
C LYS A 873 31.18 -41.35 -2.09
N ILE A 874 30.78 -40.09 -1.87
CA ILE A 874 30.83 -39.03 -2.89
C ILE A 874 31.79 -37.89 -2.51
N TRP A 875 32.52 -38.04 -1.41
CA TRP A 875 33.39 -36.98 -0.90
C TRP A 875 34.66 -36.87 -1.75
N THR A 876 35.02 -35.65 -2.14
CA THR A 876 36.25 -35.39 -2.91
C THR A 876 37.36 -34.85 -2.00
N ALA A 877 38.59 -34.79 -2.51
CA ALA A 877 39.71 -34.18 -1.78
C ALA A 877 39.45 -32.70 -1.44
N GLU A 878 38.67 -31.99 -2.26
CA GLU A 878 38.31 -30.57 -2.08
C GLU A 878 37.05 -30.37 -1.21
N GLY A 879 36.35 -31.45 -0.86
CA GLY A 879 35.16 -31.46 -0.01
C GLY A 879 33.91 -32.04 -0.68
N SER A 880 32.74 -31.59 -0.20
CA SER A 880 31.44 -31.97 -0.77
C SER A 880 31.27 -31.39 -2.19
N PRO A 881 30.90 -32.21 -3.20
CA PRO A 881 30.71 -31.75 -4.58
C PRO A 881 29.81 -30.51 -4.71
N LEU A 882 28.73 -30.46 -3.92
CA LEU A 882 27.80 -29.32 -3.91
C LEU A 882 28.52 -28.01 -3.58
N LEU A 883 29.38 -28.02 -2.56
CA LEU A 883 30.10 -26.83 -2.10
C LEU A 883 31.23 -26.47 -3.06
N VAL A 884 31.93 -27.46 -3.61
CA VAL A 884 33.01 -27.27 -4.60
C VAL A 884 32.44 -26.62 -5.86
N HIS A 885 31.40 -27.19 -6.45
CA HIS A 885 30.75 -26.63 -7.65
C HIS A 885 30.11 -25.27 -7.38
N SER A 886 29.47 -25.06 -6.22
CA SER A 886 28.89 -23.76 -5.88
C SER A 886 29.96 -22.66 -5.69
N ARG A 887 31.14 -22.99 -5.15
CA ARG A 887 32.27 -22.05 -5.05
C ARG A 887 32.85 -21.71 -6.42
N ALA A 888 33.04 -22.71 -7.26
CA ALA A 888 33.50 -22.51 -8.64
C ALA A 888 32.50 -21.66 -9.44
N LEU A 889 31.20 -21.90 -9.29
CA LEU A 889 30.15 -21.07 -9.89
C LEU A 889 30.23 -19.63 -9.42
N ALA A 890 30.37 -19.38 -8.11
CA ALA A 890 30.50 -18.03 -7.58
C ALA A 890 31.72 -17.29 -8.16
N GLN A 891 32.85 -17.98 -8.37
CA GLN A 891 34.04 -17.41 -9.01
C GLN A 891 33.79 -17.08 -10.50
N GLN A 892 33.13 -17.99 -11.23
CA GLN A 892 32.77 -17.78 -12.64
C GLN A 892 31.79 -16.63 -12.84
N VAL A 893 30.83 -16.46 -11.92
CA VAL A 893 29.88 -15.34 -11.90
C VAL A 893 30.62 -14.04 -11.54
N GLN A 894 31.50 -14.06 -10.54
CA GLN A 894 32.32 -12.89 -10.16
C GLN A 894 33.15 -12.36 -11.34
N ALA A 895 33.73 -13.25 -12.14
CA ALA A 895 34.50 -12.88 -13.33
C ALA A 895 33.63 -12.17 -14.40
N ARG A 896 32.34 -12.49 -14.50
CA ARG A 896 31.40 -11.93 -15.50
C ARG A 896 30.74 -10.62 -15.08
N VAL A 897 30.47 -10.44 -13.78
CA VAL A 897 29.86 -9.20 -13.26
C VAL A 897 30.87 -8.08 -13.05
N GLY A 898 32.17 -8.39 -13.04
CA GLY A 898 33.25 -7.42 -12.89
C GLY A 898 33.48 -6.94 -11.45
N PRO A 899 34.44 -6.03 -11.22
CA PRO A 899 34.91 -5.65 -9.89
C PRO A 899 33.95 -4.75 -9.10
N HIS A 900 32.93 -4.19 -9.76
CA HIS A 900 31.95 -3.29 -9.13
C HIS A 900 30.86 -4.04 -8.35
N VAL A 901 30.74 -5.35 -8.59
CA VAL A 901 29.77 -6.23 -7.94
C VAL A 901 30.53 -7.27 -7.13
N SER A 902 30.24 -7.37 -5.83
CA SER A 902 30.81 -8.41 -4.96
C SER A 902 29.89 -9.63 -4.95
N VAL A 903 30.39 -10.80 -5.32
CA VAL A 903 29.64 -12.06 -5.30
C VAL A 903 29.97 -12.84 -4.02
N ALA A 904 28.95 -13.28 -3.29
CA ALA A 904 29.11 -14.14 -2.12
C ALA A 904 28.22 -15.38 -2.23
N LEU A 905 28.78 -16.54 -1.89
CA LEU A 905 28.05 -17.78 -1.72
C LEU A 905 27.63 -17.95 -0.26
N ALA A 906 26.39 -18.38 -0.05
CA ALA A 906 25.84 -18.79 1.24
C ALA A 906 25.13 -20.14 1.16
N MET A 907 25.20 -20.88 2.26
CA MET A 907 24.43 -22.08 2.51
C MET A 907 23.33 -21.76 3.52
N ARG A 908 22.12 -22.29 3.28
CA ARG A 908 21.02 -22.17 4.23
C ARG A 908 21.33 -22.91 5.53
N TYR A 909 21.94 -24.09 5.42
CA TYR A 909 22.39 -24.92 6.53
C TYR A 909 23.88 -25.23 6.38
N GLY A 910 24.68 -25.04 7.42
CA GLY A 910 26.13 -25.21 7.36
C GLY A 910 26.91 -23.98 6.85
N GLN A 911 28.13 -24.20 6.37
CA GLN A 911 29.08 -23.13 6.01
C GLN A 911 29.36 -23.04 4.50
N PRO A 912 29.58 -21.83 3.95
CA PRO A 912 29.49 -20.51 4.59
C PRO A 912 28.05 -20.11 4.91
N SER A 913 27.77 -19.65 6.13
CA SER A 913 26.41 -19.27 6.54
C SER A 913 25.92 -17.98 5.84
N ILE A 914 24.60 -17.81 5.74
CA ILE A 914 23.97 -16.57 5.23
C ILE A 914 24.46 -15.33 5.97
N ALA A 915 24.60 -15.41 7.31
CA ALA A 915 25.10 -14.31 8.13
C ALA A 915 26.54 -13.89 7.74
N SER A 916 27.42 -14.88 7.53
CA SER A 916 28.81 -14.62 7.13
C SER A 916 28.91 -14.06 5.70
N ALA A 917 28.07 -14.52 4.79
CA ALA A 917 28.03 -14.05 3.40
C ALA A 917 27.51 -12.60 3.31
N LEU A 918 26.42 -12.28 4.02
CA LEU A 918 25.93 -10.90 4.12
C LEU A 918 26.98 -9.98 4.73
N SER A 919 27.66 -10.41 5.80
CA SER A 919 28.73 -9.63 6.43
C SER A 919 29.90 -9.36 5.48
N ARG A 920 30.28 -10.34 4.65
CA ARG A 920 31.31 -10.15 3.60
C ARG A 920 30.88 -9.15 2.53
N LEU A 921 29.64 -9.22 2.06
CA LEU A 921 29.11 -8.25 1.10
C LEU A 921 29.08 -6.84 1.70
N ARG A 922 28.68 -6.71 2.96
CA ARG A 922 28.72 -5.43 3.69
C ARG A 922 30.13 -4.89 3.84
N ALA A 923 31.09 -5.73 4.24
CA ALA A 923 32.49 -5.33 4.34
C ALA A 923 33.08 -4.88 2.99
N ALA A 924 32.58 -5.42 1.88
CA ALA A 924 32.94 -4.99 0.53
C ALA A 924 32.29 -3.66 0.10
N GLY A 925 31.41 -3.07 0.93
CA GLY A 925 30.69 -1.83 0.65
C GLY A 925 29.38 -2.02 -0.12
N ALA A 926 28.82 -3.23 -0.15
CA ALA A 926 27.56 -3.49 -0.83
C ALA A 926 26.35 -3.00 -0.03
N ASP A 927 25.68 -1.97 -0.54
CA ASP A 927 24.44 -1.43 0.04
C ASP A 927 23.17 -1.96 -0.62
N ARG A 928 23.30 -2.45 -1.86
CA ARG A 928 22.25 -3.14 -2.61
C ARG A 928 22.70 -4.57 -2.88
N ILE A 929 21.93 -5.55 -2.43
CA ILE A 929 22.26 -6.97 -2.52
C ILE A 929 21.14 -7.68 -3.29
N VAL A 930 21.51 -8.32 -4.40
CA VAL A 930 20.64 -9.22 -5.13
C VAL A 930 20.79 -10.62 -4.55
N VAL A 931 19.69 -11.18 -4.10
CA VAL A 931 19.59 -12.52 -3.51
C VAL A 931 19.13 -13.46 -4.61
N PHE A 932 20.00 -14.40 -4.97
CA PHE A 932 19.75 -15.40 -6.01
C PHE A 932 19.71 -16.80 -5.37
N PRO A 933 18.51 -17.31 -5.03
CA PRO A 933 18.37 -18.70 -4.61
C PRO A 933 18.70 -19.63 -5.78
N LEU A 934 19.64 -20.56 -5.61
CA LEU A 934 20.05 -21.53 -6.63
C LEU A 934 19.06 -22.72 -6.73
N TYR A 935 17.76 -22.45 -6.55
CA TYR A 935 16.67 -23.41 -6.69
C TYR A 935 15.77 -22.95 -7.86
N PRO A 936 15.74 -23.67 -9.00
CA PRO A 936 14.94 -23.24 -10.13
C PRO A 936 13.45 -23.20 -9.82
N GLN A 937 12.93 -24.22 -9.12
CA GLN A 937 11.54 -24.29 -8.66
C GLN A 937 11.41 -23.78 -7.21
N TYR A 938 10.33 -23.04 -6.94
CA TYR A 938 10.02 -22.56 -5.60
C TYR A 938 9.51 -23.69 -4.70
N SER A 939 10.11 -23.83 -3.52
CA SER A 939 9.52 -24.60 -2.42
C SER A 939 9.62 -23.83 -1.10
N ALA A 940 8.63 -24.01 -0.22
CA ALA A 940 8.67 -23.40 1.11
C ALA A 940 9.88 -23.89 1.93
N ALA A 941 10.23 -25.18 1.78
CA ALA A 941 11.32 -25.84 2.51
C ALA A 941 12.72 -25.42 2.04
N ALA A 942 12.89 -24.95 0.79
CA ALA A 942 14.18 -24.53 0.23
C ALA A 942 14.24 -23.00 0.06
N THR A 943 13.56 -22.47 -0.96
CA THR A 943 13.53 -21.03 -1.27
C THR A 943 12.94 -20.24 -0.11
N GLY A 944 11.77 -20.65 0.41
CA GLY A 944 11.11 -19.96 1.52
C GLY A 944 11.98 -19.87 2.77
N SER A 945 12.60 -20.98 3.18
CA SER A 945 13.52 -21.04 4.33
C SER A 945 14.79 -20.19 4.11
N SER A 946 15.36 -20.23 2.91
CA SER A 946 16.51 -19.41 2.52
C SER A 946 16.21 -17.92 2.62
N LEU A 947 15.07 -17.49 2.11
CA LEU A 947 14.66 -16.09 2.16
C LEU A 947 14.35 -15.62 3.57
N GLU A 948 13.65 -16.43 4.37
CA GLU A 948 13.41 -16.13 5.79
C GLU A 948 14.71 -15.92 6.56
N ALA A 949 15.70 -16.80 6.37
CA ALA A 949 17.00 -16.64 7.00
C ALA A 949 17.73 -15.37 6.55
N VAL A 950 17.71 -15.03 5.25
CA VAL A 950 18.30 -13.78 4.76
C VAL A 950 17.62 -12.56 5.38
N LEU A 951 16.28 -12.54 5.39
CA LEU A 951 15.51 -11.42 5.92
C LEU A 951 15.76 -11.22 7.42
N LEU A 952 15.78 -12.29 8.20
CA LEU A 952 16.09 -12.24 9.63
C LEU A 952 17.53 -11.73 9.88
N GLN A 953 18.52 -12.23 9.13
CA GLN A 953 19.91 -11.79 9.28
C GLN A 953 20.13 -10.34 8.82
N ALA A 954 19.43 -9.90 7.77
CA ALA A 954 19.48 -8.52 7.30
C ALA A 954 18.78 -7.57 8.27
N ALA A 955 17.63 -7.96 8.82
CA ALA A 955 16.89 -7.19 9.82
C ALA A 955 17.62 -7.06 11.16
N ALA A 956 18.46 -8.04 11.52
CA ALA A 956 19.30 -7.96 12.72
C ALA A 956 20.45 -6.94 12.61
N GLN A 957 20.75 -6.42 11.40
CA GLN A 957 21.79 -5.40 11.22
C GLN A 957 21.25 -4.01 11.54
N TRP A 958 22.07 -3.17 12.21
CA TRP A 958 21.74 -1.77 12.51
C TRP A 958 21.35 -0.96 11.26
N ASN A 959 22.09 -1.17 10.16
CA ASN A 959 21.73 -0.66 8.85
C ASN A 959 21.30 -1.84 7.99
N THR A 960 20.01 -1.95 7.69
CA THR A 960 19.48 -3.04 6.85
C THR A 960 19.84 -2.82 5.38
N PRO A 961 20.42 -3.82 4.66
CA PRO A 961 20.73 -3.68 3.24
C PRO A 961 19.46 -3.61 2.39
N CYS A 962 19.54 -2.93 1.24
CA CYS A 962 18.51 -3.04 0.22
C CYS A 962 18.62 -4.43 -0.42
N LEU A 963 17.59 -5.26 -0.28
CA LEU A 963 17.57 -6.61 -0.82
C LEU A 963 16.64 -6.69 -2.02
N HIS A 964 17.10 -7.31 -3.11
CA HIS A 964 16.27 -7.68 -4.24
C HIS A 964 16.33 -9.20 -4.45
N VAL A 965 15.18 -9.87 -4.48
CA VAL A 965 15.14 -11.33 -4.55
C VAL A 965 14.77 -11.79 -5.95
N VAL A 966 15.60 -12.63 -6.55
CA VAL A 966 15.29 -13.29 -7.82
C VAL A 966 14.18 -14.33 -7.59
N PRO A 967 13.06 -14.28 -8.32
CA PRO A 967 11.98 -15.26 -8.20
C PRO A 967 12.41 -16.64 -8.77
N ALA A 968 11.52 -17.63 -8.66
CA ALA A 968 11.77 -18.95 -9.26
C ALA A 968 11.91 -18.84 -10.79
N PHE A 969 12.94 -19.46 -11.34
CA PHE A 969 13.34 -19.37 -12.76
C PHE A 969 13.22 -20.73 -13.49
N TYR A 970 12.34 -21.60 -13.01
CA TYR A 970 12.13 -22.97 -13.49
C TYR A 970 11.91 -23.13 -15.01
N ALA A 971 11.30 -22.13 -15.66
CA ALA A 971 11.05 -22.12 -17.12
C ALA A 971 11.86 -21.02 -17.84
N HIS A 972 12.85 -20.42 -17.18
CA HIS A 972 13.60 -19.32 -17.74
C HIS A 972 14.47 -19.80 -18.92
N PRO A 973 14.42 -19.17 -20.12
CA PRO A 973 15.12 -19.65 -21.30
C PRO A 973 16.63 -19.84 -21.10
N ALA A 974 17.30 -18.93 -20.39
CA ALA A 974 18.72 -19.04 -20.10
C ALA A 974 19.07 -20.27 -19.22
N PHE A 975 18.23 -20.59 -18.23
CA PHE A 975 18.42 -21.79 -17.40
C PHE A 975 18.19 -23.06 -18.21
N ILE A 976 17.10 -23.11 -18.99
CA ILE A 976 16.77 -24.25 -19.85
C ILE A 976 17.88 -24.51 -20.87
N ALA A 977 18.40 -23.46 -21.50
CA ALA A 977 19.50 -23.57 -22.46
C ALA A 977 20.81 -24.06 -21.81
N ALA A 978 21.17 -23.51 -20.65
CA ALA A 978 22.38 -23.92 -19.92
C ALA A 978 22.31 -25.39 -19.46
N PHE A 979 21.15 -25.82 -18.97
CA PHE A 979 20.93 -27.21 -18.55
C PHE A 979 20.88 -28.16 -19.76
N ALA A 980 20.21 -27.77 -20.84
CA ALA A 980 20.21 -28.56 -22.06
C ALA A 980 21.64 -28.75 -22.61
N ALA A 981 22.47 -27.69 -22.56
CA ALA A 981 23.86 -27.77 -22.98
C ALA A 981 24.71 -28.75 -22.14
N SER A 982 24.44 -28.88 -20.83
CA SER A 982 25.20 -29.80 -19.97
C SER A 982 24.85 -31.27 -20.20
N VAL A 983 23.66 -31.56 -20.74
CA VAL A 983 23.17 -32.93 -20.89
C VAL A 983 23.21 -33.46 -22.33
N ARG A 984 23.20 -32.59 -23.36
CA ARG A 984 23.19 -32.99 -24.78
C ARG A 984 24.27 -34.02 -25.12
N GLY A 985 25.52 -33.77 -24.71
CA GLY A 985 26.62 -34.70 -25.00
C GLY A 985 26.42 -36.11 -24.40
N VAL A 986 25.76 -36.20 -23.23
CA VAL A 986 25.43 -37.49 -22.60
C VAL A 986 24.33 -38.19 -23.38
N LEU A 987 23.28 -37.47 -23.78
CA LEU A 987 22.17 -38.03 -24.55
C LEU A 987 22.63 -38.54 -25.93
N ASP A 988 23.49 -37.78 -26.61
CA ASP A 988 24.05 -38.15 -27.93
C ASP A 988 24.91 -39.42 -27.85
N THR A 989 25.62 -39.60 -26.74
CA THR A 989 26.51 -40.75 -26.49
C THR A 989 25.75 -41.99 -26.06
N VAL A 990 24.86 -41.86 -25.07
CA VAL A 990 24.16 -43.01 -24.46
C VAL A 990 22.99 -43.50 -25.32
N ARG A 991 22.32 -42.58 -26.03
CA ARG A 991 21.09 -42.84 -26.81
C ARG A 991 20.06 -43.66 -26.01
N PRO A 992 19.54 -43.09 -24.91
CA PRO A 992 18.61 -43.80 -24.03
C PRO A 992 17.25 -44.05 -24.70
N GLN A 993 16.53 -45.07 -24.25
CA GLN A 993 15.14 -45.32 -24.67
C GLN A 993 14.15 -44.39 -23.93
N ARG A 994 14.50 -43.97 -22.70
CA ARG A 994 13.71 -43.03 -21.89
C ARG A 994 14.63 -42.06 -21.16
N VAL A 995 14.17 -40.82 -21.05
CA VAL A 995 14.82 -39.75 -20.31
C VAL A 995 13.98 -39.42 -19.08
N ILE A 996 14.57 -39.64 -17.91
CA ILE A 996 13.90 -39.52 -16.63
C ILE A 996 14.26 -38.18 -15.99
N PHE A 997 13.28 -37.34 -15.73
CA PHE A 997 13.41 -36.09 -14.99
C PHE A 997 13.04 -36.33 -13.53
N SER A 998 14.07 -36.51 -12.70
CA SER A 998 13.93 -36.77 -11.26
C SER A 998 14.03 -35.48 -10.45
N TYR A 999 12.98 -35.17 -9.68
CA TYR A 999 12.91 -34.01 -8.79
C TYR A 999 12.87 -34.46 -7.33
N HIS A 1000 13.29 -33.61 -6.39
CA HIS A 1000 13.12 -33.95 -4.98
C HIS A 1000 11.63 -33.98 -4.61
N GLY A 1001 11.19 -35.03 -3.94
CA GLY A 1001 9.79 -35.16 -3.51
C GLY A 1001 9.43 -34.17 -2.41
N LEU A 1002 8.14 -33.83 -2.32
CA LEU A 1002 7.56 -33.10 -1.19
C LEU A 1002 6.30 -33.82 -0.70
N PRO A 1003 5.94 -33.68 0.59
CA PRO A 1003 4.64 -34.13 1.08
C PRO A 1003 3.49 -33.48 0.30
N GLU A 1004 2.43 -34.24 -0.02
CA GLU A 1004 1.28 -33.75 -0.79
C GLU A 1004 0.62 -32.52 -0.14
N ARG A 1005 0.62 -32.46 1.20
CA ARG A 1005 0.15 -31.30 1.97
C ARG A 1005 0.83 -29.98 1.62
N HIS A 1006 2.10 -29.97 1.19
CA HIS A 1006 2.78 -28.73 0.79
C HIS A 1006 2.19 -28.19 -0.51
N CYS A 1007 1.73 -29.07 -1.41
CA CYS A 1007 1.02 -28.66 -2.61
C CYS A 1007 -0.35 -28.06 -2.26
N HIS A 1008 -1.09 -28.69 -1.34
CA HIS A 1008 -2.38 -28.16 -0.87
C HIS A 1008 -2.26 -26.80 -0.18
N LYS A 1009 -1.24 -26.58 0.66
CA LYS A 1009 -1.00 -25.28 1.31
C LYS A 1009 -0.61 -24.17 0.33
N SER A 1010 -0.03 -24.54 -0.81
CA SER A 1010 0.38 -23.58 -1.84
C SER A 1010 -0.78 -23.17 -2.75
N ASP A 1011 -1.86 -23.96 -2.79
CA ASP A 1011 -3.07 -23.70 -3.56
C ASP A 1011 -4.01 -22.76 -2.78
N ARG A 1012 -4.07 -21.50 -3.20
CA ARG A 1012 -4.95 -20.49 -2.59
C ARG A 1012 -6.43 -20.77 -2.78
N SER A 1013 -6.81 -21.56 -3.79
CA SER A 1013 -8.20 -21.93 -4.03
C SER A 1013 -8.65 -23.10 -3.14
N GLY A 1014 -7.71 -23.95 -2.69
CA GLY A 1014 -7.97 -25.21 -1.98
C GLY A 1014 -8.66 -26.30 -2.83
N GLN A 1015 -8.91 -26.03 -4.11
CA GLN A 1015 -9.77 -26.81 -5.00
C GLN A 1015 -9.07 -27.31 -6.27
N HIS A 1016 -7.79 -27.01 -6.49
CA HIS A 1016 -7.11 -27.33 -7.75
C HIS A 1016 -6.02 -28.39 -7.60
N CYS A 1017 -5.04 -28.15 -6.72
CA CYS A 1017 -3.84 -28.99 -6.64
C CYS A 1017 -4.17 -30.38 -6.07
N LEU A 1018 -3.76 -31.43 -6.79
CA LEU A 1018 -3.97 -32.84 -6.47
C LEU A 1018 -5.46 -33.26 -6.39
N ARG A 1019 -6.38 -32.49 -6.99
CA ARG A 1019 -7.79 -32.87 -7.14
C ARG A 1019 -8.09 -33.67 -8.41
N HIS A 1020 -7.32 -33.42 -9.46
CA HIS A 1020 -7.39 -34.11 -10.74
C HIS A 1020 -5.99 -34.56 -11.15
N GLU A 1021 -5.89 -35.67 -11.90
CA GLU A 1021 -4.60 -36.23 -12.33
C GLU A 1021 -3.79 -35.21 -13.15
N ASP A 1022 -4.47 -34.43 -13.99
CA ASP A 1022 -3.90 -33.45 -14.90
C ASP A 1022 -3.76 -32.04 -14.32
N CYS A 1023 -3.88 -31.86 -13.00
CA CYS A 1023 -3.81 -30.53 -12.37
C CYS A 1023 -2.50 -29.74 -12.63
N CYS A 1024 -1.45 -30.42 -13.13
CA CYS A 1024 -0.15 -29.85 -13.49
C CYS A 1024 0.11 -29.79 -15.01
N ALA A 1025 -0.88 -30.15 -15.84
CA ALA A 1025 -0.76 -30.11 -17.29
C ALA A 1025 -0.50 -28.68 -17.79
N THR A 1026 -1.20 -27.69 -17.22
CA THR A 1026 -1.01 -26.27 -17.51
C THR A 1026 -0.69 -25.48 -16.24
N LEU A 1027 0.11 -24.43 -16.39
CA LEU A 1027 0.33 -23.43 -15.34
C LEU A 1027 -0.72 -22.33 -15.47
N GLY A 1028 -1.38 -22.00 -14.37
CA GLY A 1028 -2.35 -20.92 -14.26
C GLY A 1028 -2.31 -20.29 -12.87
N ASP A 1029 -3.19 -19.33 -12.60
CA ASP A 1029 -3.14 -18.57 -11.34
C ASP A 1029 -3.29 -19.44 -10.08
N SER A 1030 -4.06 -20.53 -10.16
CA SER A 1030 -4.31 -21.45 -9.05
C SER A 1030 -3.09 -22.29 -8.65
N ASN A 1031 -2.18 -22.59 -9.58
CA ASN A 1031 -1.04 -23.50 -9.34
C ASN A 1031 0.35 -22.90 -9.63
N ARG A 1032 0.44 -21.60 -9.99
CA ARG A 1032 1.72 -20.93 -10.31
C ARG A 1032 2.79 -21.00 -9.22
N HIS A 1033 2.38 -21.15 -7.95
CA HIS A 1033 3.28 -21.30 -6.80
C HIS A 1033 3.46 -22.76 -6.35
N CYS A 1034 2.85 -23.72 -7.05
CA CYS A 1034 2.95 -25.14 -6.73
C CYS A 1034 4.27 -25.72 -7.27
N TYR A 1035 5.10 -26.25 -6.38
CA TYR A 1035 6.38 -26.89 -6.73
C TYR A 1035 6.20 -27.99 -7.80
N ARG A 1036 5.20 -28.86 -7.62
CA ARG A 1036 4.91 -29.95 -8.57
C ARG A 1036 4.61 -29.37 -9.96
N ALA A 1037 3.74 -28.37 -10.08
CA ALA A 1037 3.39 -27.76 -11.36
C ALA A 1037 4.62 -27.12 -12.05
N GLN A 1038 5.52 -26.50 -11.29
CA GLN A 1038 6.78 -25.94 -11.81
C GLN A 1038 7.75 -27.02 -12.30
N CYS A 1039 7.80 -28.19 -11.65
CA CYS A 1039 8.58 -29.34 -12.12
C CYS A 1039 8.06 -29.89 -13.45
N PHE A 1040 6.74 -30.00 -13.60
CA PHE A 1040 6.12 -30.38 -14.89
C PHE A 1040 6.44 -29.35 -15.99
N ALA A 1041 6.39 -28.06 -15.68
CA ALA A 1041 6.75 -27.01 -16.63
C ALA A 1041 8.24 -27.05 -17.04
N THR A 1042 9.13 -27.29 -16.08
CA THR A 1042 10.57 -27.46 -16.35
C THR A 1042 10.81 -28.67 -17.26
N THR A 1043 10.11 -29.78 -17.00
CA THR A 1043 10.21 -31.02 -17.78
C THR A 1043 9.79 -30.80 -19.22
N ARG A 1044 8.67 -30.11 -19.45
CA ARG A 1044 8.23 -29.75 -20.81
C ARG A 1044 9.26 -28.86 -21.51
N ALA A 1045 9.68 -27.77 -20.87
CA ALA A 1045 10.61 -26.82 -21.46
C ALA A 1045 11.99 -27.44 -21.79
N LEU A 1046 12.53 -28.29 -20.90
CA LEU A 1046 13.77 -29.02 -21.17
C LEU A 1046 13.57 -30.11 -22.22
N GLY A 1047 12.46 -30.86 -22.17
CA GLY A 1047 12.14 -31.85 -23.18
C GLY A 1047 12.06 -31.24 -24.57
N ASP A 1048 11.42 -30.08 -24.71
CA ASP A 1048 11.31 -29.34 -25.96
C ASP A 1048 12.68 -28.84 -26.42
N ALA A 1049 13.50 -28.28 -25.52
CA ALA A 1049 14.85 -27.80 -25.82
C ALA A 1049 15.85 -28.92 -26.20
N LEU A 1050 15.59 -30.15 -25.76
CA LEU A 1050 16.35 -31.35 -26.09
C LEU A 1050 15.79 -32.11 -27.30
N GLY A 1051 14.64 -31.71 -27.84
CA GLY A 1051 13.99 -32.37 -28.97
C GLY A 1051 13.40 -33.75 -28.63
N LEU A 1052 13.12 -34.02 -27.35
CA LEU A 1052 12.52 -35.29 -26.91
C LEU A 1052 11.03 -35.30 -27.22
N VAL A 1053 10.48 -36.40 -27.70
CA VAL A 1053 9.02 -36.53 -27.87
C VAL A 1053 8.35 -36.96 -26.57
N GLU A 1054 7.04 -36.72 -26.40
CA GLU A 1054 6.36 -36.85 -25.10
C GLU A 1054 6.51 -38.25 -24.47
N HIS A 1055 6.47 -39.31 -25.27
CA HIS A 1055 6.67 -40.67 -24.75
C HIS A 1055 8.11 -40.93 -24.30
N GLU A 1056 9.12 -40.20 -24.73
CA GLU A 1056 10.49 -40.40 -24.25
C GLU A 1056 10.69 -39.81 -22.84
N ARG A 1057 9.79 -38.93 -22.41
CA ARG A 1057 9.89 -38.15 -21.17
C ARG A 1057 9.21 -38.90 -20.03
N VAL A 1058 9.92 -39.06 -18.92
CA VAL A 1058 9.36 -39.62 -17.69
C VAL A 1058 9.66 -38.68 -16.54
N ILE A 1059 8.63 -38.17 -15.86
CA ILE A 1059 8.81 -37.35 -14.65
C ILE A 1059 8.65 -38.21 -13.40
N CYS A 1060 9.52 -38.04 -12.40
CA CYS A 1060 9.40 -38.71 -11.11
C CYS A 1060 9.97 -37.89 -9.95
N PHE A 1061 9.66 -38.31 -8.72
CA PHE A 1061 10.02 -37.62 -7.49
C PHE A 1061 10.76 -38.56 -6.53
N GLN A 1062 11.95 -38.14 -6.09
CA GLN A 1062 12.90 -38.93 -5.27
C GLN A 1062 12.90 -38.52 -3.79
N SER A 1063 13.69 -39.22 -2.97
CA SER A 1063 13.99 -38.85 -1.58
C SER A 1063 12.79 -38.71 -0.62
N ARG A 1064 11.80 -39.61 -0.70
CA ARG A 1064 10.67 -39.65 0.25
C ARG A 1064 11.09 -40.01 1.68
N LEU A 1065 10.43 -39.41 2.67
CA LEU A 1065 10.68 -39.67 4.10
C LEU A 1065 9.39 -39.93 4.88
N GLY A 1066 9.36 -41.04 5.63
CA GLY A 1066 8.24 -41.40 6.50
C GLY A 1066 7.11 -42.14 5.77
N ARG A 1067 5.96 -42.25 6.45
CA ARG A 1067 4.77 -43.00 5.96
C ARG A 1067 3.66 -42.12 5.37
N GLU A 1068 3.83 -40.80 5.39
CA GLU A 1068 2.82 -39.88 4.86
C GLU A 1068 2.80 -39.91 3.31
N PRO A 1069 1.72 -39.44 2.66
CA PRO A 1069 1.67 -39.31 1.20
C PRO A 1069 2.61 -38.22 0.67
N TRP A 1070 3.40 -38.58 -0.33
CA TRP A 1070 4.33 -37.69 -1.05
C TRP A 1070 3.92 -37.61 -2.52
N ILE A 1071 4.34 -36.53 -3.19
CA ILE A 1071 4.03 -36.34 -4.62
C ILE A 1071 4.54 -37.50 -5.48
N ARG A 1072 3.69 -37.94 -6.40
CA ARG A 1072 3.90 -39.09 -7.28
C ARG A 1072 4.13 -38.64 -8.73
N PRO A 1073 4.80 -39.47 -9.56
CA PRO A 1073 5.26 -40.85 -9.28
C PRO A 1073 6.63 -40.92 -8.59
N TYR A 1074 6.90 -42.01 -7.84
CA TYR A 1074 8.14 -42.16 -7.07
C TYR A 1074 9.29 -42.72 -7.91
N THR A 1075 10.47 -42.11 -7.81
CA THR A 1075 11.64 -42.49 -8.61
C THR A 1075 12.05 -43.95 -8.40
N ASP A 1076 12.03 -44.46 -7.16
CA ASP A 1076 12.40 -45.85 -6.85
C ASP A 1076 11.46 -46.87 -7.51
N GLN A 1077 10.16 -46.57 -7.57
CA GLN A 1077 9.16 -47.40 -8.24
C GLN A 1077 9.27 -47.32 -9.76
N VAL A 1078 9.45 -46.12 -10.31
CA VAL A 1078 9.60 -45.93 -11.77
C VAL A 1078 10.84 -46.67 -12.28
N LEU A 1079 11.98 -46.57 -11.59
CA LEU A 1079 13.20 -47.28 -11.97
C LEU A 1079 13.06 -48.81 -11.87
N ALA A 1080 12.26 -49.33 -10.94
CA ALA A 1080 12.00 -50.77 -10.84
C ALA A 1080 11.03 -51.28 -11.91
N GLU A 1081 10.15 -50.43 -12.43
CA GLU A 1081 9.11 -50.81 -13.38
C GLU A 1081 9.58 -50.73 -14.85
N LEU A 1082 10.42 -49.75 -15.19
CA LEU A 1082 10.89 -49.54 -16.57
C LEU A 1082 11.55 -50.79 -17.21
N PRO A 1083 12.44 -51.54 -16.52
CA PRO A 1083 12.99 -52.78 -17.08
C PRO A 1083 11.94 -53.85 -17.41
N ARG A 1084 10.86 -53.93 -16.62
CA ARG A 1084 9.75 -54.86 -16.87
C ARG A 1084 8.98 -54.52 -18.15
N GLN A 1085 9.05 -53.26 -18.59
CA GLN A 1085 8.48 -52.77 -19.83
C GLN A 1085 9.45 -52.91 -21.03
N GLY A 1086 10.60 -53.61 -20.86
CA GLY A 1086 11.61 -53.77 -21.90
C GLY A 1086 12.51 -52.55 -22.10
N ILE A 1087 12.53 -51.61 -21.15
CA ILE A 1087 13.41 -50.44 -21.18
C ILE A 1087 14.72 -50.79 -20.49
N GLU A 1088 15.76 -51.02 -21.28
CA GLU A 1088 17.08 -51.46 -20.82
C GLU A 1088 18.04 -50.30 -20.54
N ARG A 1089 17.86 -49.14 -21.19
CA ARG A 1089 18.79 -48.00 -21.09
C ARG A 1089 18.08 -46.69 -20.83
N VAL A 1090 18.44 -46.01 -19.74
CA VAL A 1090 17.83 -44.74 -19.32
C VAL A 1090 18.87 -43.71 -18.92
N VAL A 1091 18.56 -42.43 -19.16
CA VAL A 1091 19.34 -41.29 -18.65
C VAL A 1091 18.48 -40.53 -17.64
N VAL A 1092 19.04 -40.23 -16.48
CA VAL A 1092 18.36 -39.48 -15.41
C VAL A 1092 18.91 -38.06 -15.31
N LEU A 1093 18.03 -37.07 -15.36
CA LEU A 1093 18.31 -35.64 -15.20
C LEU A 1093 17.72 -35.18 -13.87
N THR A 1094 18.43 -34.32 -13.14
CA THR A 1094 18.00 -33.79 -11.85
C THR A 1094 17.84 -32.26 -11.88
N PRO A 1095 16.88 -31.71 -12.65
CA PRO A 1095 16.75 -30.26 -12.89
C PRO A 1095 16.23 -29.45 -11.70
N ALA A 1096 15.95 -30.10 -10.57
CA ALA A 1096 15.75 -29.43 -9.29
C ALA A 1096 17.05 -28.89 -8.69
N PHE A 1097 18.20 -29.39 -9.16
CA PHE A 1097 19.52 -29.05 -8.66
C PHE A 1097 20.38 -28.44 -9.78
N VAL A 1098 21.14 -27.41 -9.45
CA VAL A 1098 22.08 -26.75 -10.36
C VAL A 1098 23.54 -27.20 -10.15
N ALA A 1099 23.79 -27.96 -9.08
CA ALA A 1099 25.09 -28.52 -8.75
C ALA A 1099 24.90 -29.93 -8.19
N ASP A 1100 25.82 -30.84 -8.53
CA ASP A 1100 25.78 -32.22 -8.09
C ASP A 1100 25.91 -32.30 -6.56
N CYS A 1101 25.05 -33.12 -5.96
CA CYS A 1101 24.91 -33.31 -4.52
C CYS A 1101 24.64 -34.77 -4.15
N LEU A 1102 24.41 -35.04 -2.86
CA LEU A 1102 24.14 -36.38 -2.34
C LEU A 1102 22.96 -37.06 -3.06
N GLU A 1103 21.89 -36.31 -3.27
CA GLU A 1103 20.65 -36.76 -3.91
C GLU A 1103 20.84 -37.07 -5.41
N THR A 1104 21.90 -36.57 -6.04
CA THR A 1104 22.22 -36.85 -7.45
C THR A 1104 23.20 -38.02 -7.54
N LEU A 1105 24.40 -37.87 -6.99
CA LEU A 1105 25.50 -38.82 -7.15
C LEU A 1105 25.26 -40.12 -6.39
N GLU A 1106 24.82 -40.05 -5.12
CA GLU A 1106 24.66 -41.24 -4.29
C GLU A 1106 23.29 -41.89 -4.48
N GLU A 1107 22.20 -41.11 -4.42
CA GLU A 1107 20.85 -41.67 -4.50
C GLU A 1107 20.51 -42.16 -5.90
N ILE A 1108 20.82 -41.40 -6.95
CA ILE A 1108 20.53 -41.80 -8.34
C ILE A 1108 21.73 -42.49 -8.98
N GLY A 1109 22.91 -41.85 -8.94
CA GLY A 1109 24.10 -42.34 -9.64
C GLY A 1109 24.63 -43.68 -9.13
N LEU A 1110 24.46 -43.98 -7.83
CA LEU A 1110 24.88 -45.25 -7.24
C LEU A 1110 23.68 -46.14 -6.92
N ARG A 1111 22.84 -45.77 -5.94
CA ARG A 1111 21.72 -46.62 -5.48
C ARG A 1111 20.67 -46.83 -6.56
N GLY A 1112 20.29 -45.77 -7.28
CA GLY A 1112 19.34 -45.84 -8.39
C GLY A 1112 19.85 -46.71 -9.53
N ALA A 1113 21.12 -46.56 -9.92
CA ALA A 1113 21.76 -47.39 -10.92
C ALA A 1113 21.81 -48.87 -10.51
N GLU A 1114 22.15 -49.16 -9.24
CA GLU A 1114 22.15 -50.52 -8.69
C GLU A 1114 20.74 -51.13 -8.69
N ALA A 1115 19.73 -50.37 -8.23
CA ALA A 1115 18.33 -50.81 -8.22
C ALA A 1115 17.78 -51.07 -9.64
N PHE A 1116 18.12 -50.22 -10.61
CA PHE A 1116 17.73 -50.39 -12.01
C PHE A 1116 18.35 -51.65 -12.61
N ARG A 1117 19.64 -51.92 -12.34
CA ARG A 1117 20.31 -53.16 -12.76
C ARG A 1117 19.71 -54.39 -12.09
N ALA A 1118 19.44 -54.33 -10.79
CA ALA A 1118 18.82 -55.41 -10.04
C ALA A 1118 17.40 -55.74 -10.54
N ALA A 1119 16.67 -54.75 -11.06
CA ALA A 1119 15.36 -54.93 -11.68
C ALA A 1119 15.40 -55.46 -13.13
N GLY A 1120 16.59 -55.69 -13.69
CA GLY A 1120 16.79 -56.23 -15.05
C GLY A 1120 17.20 -55.20 -16.10
N GLY A 1121 17.41 -53.94 -15.72
CA GLY A 1121 17.90 -52.90 -16.62
C GLY A 1121 19.39 -53.07 -16.94
N ARG A 1122 19.82 -52.66 -18.14
CA ARG A 1122 21.22 -52.77 -18.57
C ARG A 1122 22.07 -51.60 -18.11
N GLU A 1123 21.58 -50.38 -18.30
CA GLU A 1123 22.37 -49.16 -18.06
C GLU A 1123 21.51 -47.99 -17.61
N LEU A 1124 21.89 -47.37 -16.49
CA LEU A 1124 21.36 -46.09 -16.02
C LEU A 1124 22.52 -45.10 -15.96
N VAL A 1125 22.40 -43.99 -16.68
CA VAL A 1125 23.40 -42.92 -16.67
C VAL A 1125 22.81 -41.67 -16.04
N LEU A 1126 23.47 -41.15 -15.00
CA LEU A 1126 23.16 -39.85 -14.43
C LEU A 1126 23.76 -38.76 -15.31
N ALA A 1127 22.92 -37.86 -15.83
CA ALA A 1127 23.40 -36.67 -16.50
C ALA A 1127 23.90 -35.65 -15.46
N PRO A 1128 25.05 -35.01 -15.66
CA PRO A 1128 25.60 -34.07 -14.70
C PRO A 1128 24.72 -32.83 -14.60
N CYS A 1129 24.60 -32.28 -13.40
CA CYS A 1129 24.07 -30.93 -13.23
C CYS A 1129 24.93 -29.89 -13.99
N PRO A 1130 24.39 -28.68 -14.27
CA PRO A 1130 25.16 -27.61 -14.91
C PRO A 1130 26.43 -27.20 -14.15
N ASN A 1131 26.48 -27.48 -12.84
CA ASN A 1131 27.64 -27.32 -11.97
C ASN A 1131 28.24 -25.91 -12.04
N ALA A 1132 29.48 -25.78 -12.50
CA ALA A 1132 30.16 -24.50 -12.72
C ALA A 1132 30.43 -24.24 -14.21
N SER A 1133 29.59 -24.79 -15.10
CA SER A 1133 29.73 -24.57 -16.55
C SER A 1133 29.63 -23.09 -16.91
N ALA A 1134 30.35 -22.69 -17.96
CA ALA A 1134 30.32 -21.32 -18.46
C ALA A 1134 28.89 -20.88 -18.81
N ALA A 1135 28.15 -21.73 -19.54
CA ALA A 1135 26.75 -21.47 -19.92
C ALA A 1135 25.85 -21.22 -18.70
N TRP A 1136 26.07 -21.96 -17.60
CA TRP A 1136 25.30 -21.74 -16.37
C TRP A 1136 25.68 -20.45 -15.66
N ALA A 1137 26.97 -20.12 -15.58
CA ALA A 1137 27.42 -18.84 -15.02
C ALA A 1137 26.87 -17.64 -15.83
N ASP A 1138 26.85 -17.75 -17.17
CA ASP A 1138 26.25 -16.75 -18.06
C ASP A 1138 24.73 -16.63 -17.83
N ALA A 1139 24.04 -17.76 -17.67
CA ALA A 1139 22.60 -17.77 -17.37
C ALA A 1139 22.28 -17.12 -16.02
N VAL A 1140 23.06 -17.39 -14.95
CA VAL A 1140 22.89 -16.74 -13.63
C VAL A 1140 23.01 -15.22 -13.76
N VAL A 1141 24.01 -14.73 -14.48
CA VAL A 1141 24.20 -13.29 -14.70
C VAL A 1141 23.05 -12.70 -15.52
N ALA A 1142 22.63 -13.36 -16.59
CA ALA A 1142 21.50 -12.90 -17.41
C ALA A 1142 20.21 -12.79 -16.60
N ILE A 1143 19.86 -13.83 -15.84
CA ILE A 1143 18.67 -13.85 -14.96
C ILE A 1143 18.79 -12.74 -13.91
N ALA A 1144 19.95 -12.60 -13.27
CA ALA A 1144 20.15 -11.59 -12.23
C ALA A 1144 20.03 -10.15 -12.78
N ARG A 1145 20.52 -9.90 -14.00
CA ARG A 1145 20.42 -8.59 -14.68
C ARG A 1145 19.01 -8.26 -15.15
N GLU A 1146 18.26 -9.24 -15.63
CA GLU A 1146 16.87 -9.05 -16.04
C GLU A 1146 16.00 -8.53 -14.89
N HIS A 1147 16.21 -9.06 -13.68
CA HIS A 1147 15.51 -8.62 -12.48
C HIS A 1147 16.11 -7.36 -11.84
N CYS A 1148 17.36 -7.02 -12.13
CA CYS A 1148 18.09 -5.90 -11.56
C CYS A 1148 19.01 -5.23 -12.59
N GLY A 1149 18.49 -4.23 -13.32
CA GLY A 1149 19.23 -3.54 -14.38
C GLY A 1149 20.48 -2.73 -13.95
N TRP A 1150 20.88 -2.79 -12.67
CA TRP A 1150 22.11 -2.19 -12.13
C TRP A 1150 23.23 -3.20 -11.83
N LEU A 1151 22.99 -4.50 -12.10
CA LEU A 1151 24.00 -5.58 -12.19
C LEU A 1151 24.56 -5.65 -13.62
#